data_AF-A0A6J0GYQ4-F1
#
_entry.id   AF-A0A6J0GYQ4-F1
#
_cell.length_a   1.000
_cell.length_b   1.000
_cell.length_c   1.000
_cell.angle_alpha   90.00
_cell.angle_beta   90.00
_cell.angle_gamma   90.00
#
_symmetry.space_group_name_H-M   'P 1'
#
loop_
_entity.id
_entity.type
_entity.pdbx_description
1 polymer ?
#
loop_
_entity_poly.entity_id
_entity_poly.type
_entity_poly.pdbx_seq_one_letter_code
_entity_poly.pdbx_strand_id
1 'polypeptide(L)'
;MCDQRLERIVAFWMLVFIRTVTGLAEEGRSVWKKDPHFSPVSETQMFLYDTFPKEFLWGVGTGAFQVEGSWRKDGKGSSIWDRFARSEFSDADSTGTSSDSYILLDKDLSALDFLGVTFYQFSISWSRLFPTGVVAAPNEKGLQYYNTLIDSLLYRNIDPVVTLYHWDLPLMLQEKYGGWRNESIIDIFNDYATFCFQTFGDRVKYWITIHNPYLVAWHGYGTGIHAPGERGKITTVYSVGHNLIKAHAKVWHNYKEHFQPYQKGMMSIVLGSHWIEPNKLEDELDISKCQKSMERVLGWFAKPIHGDGDYPEELKNEFSFLPRFTEDEKNYIKGTADFFAFSFGPNNFKPPNTLQKMGQNLSLNLREVLNWIKLEYNSPRILIAENGWFTDNHVKTDDTTAIYMMKNFINKVLQAIKYDDVDVFGYTAWSLLDGFEWQHAYNIRRGLFYVDFKSEKKERIPKSSALYYKQIIQENGFFPRESTPSLQAQFSCDFSWGITESVLKAELVASSPQFCDSSLYLWNVTGDGLLHKVEGDITCLSSPSRLAVVPWGMRRVLRWIKKTYGDIDIYITANGIDDPSLDNDELRNYYLGKYVQEVLKAYYIDKVKIKGYYAFKLTEEKSKPRFGFFTSDSKGKPSVKFYNTLINNNGFPANSSVCSPSNQEKQCSFCLFISQKKPLIFFACCLFSTLILLLTIIFFHKRKRRKRYKAKSTRCLCISF
;
A
#
# COMPACT_ATOMS: atom_id res chain seq x y z
N MET A 1 19.30 -59.76 -19.25
CA MET A 1 19.50 -58.47 -18.54
C MET A 1 18.87 -57.29 -19.29
N CYS A 2 17.61 -57.40 -19.74
CA CYS A 2 16.92 -56.29 -20.43
C CYS A 2 15.57 -55.89 -19.83
N ASP A 3 15.06 -56.58 -18.79
CA ASP A 3 13.75 -56.25 -18.21
C ASP A 3 13.78 -55.37 -16.96
N GLN A 4 14.87 -55.37 -16.17
CA GLN A 4 14.91 -54.61 -14.91
C GLN A 4 15.18 -53.10 -15.08
N ARG A 5 15.51 -52.64 -16.29
CA ARG A 5 15.79 -51.22 -16.56
C ARG A 5 14.55 -50.45 -16.97
N LEU A 6 13.54 -51.12 -17.52
CA LEU A 6 12.29 -50.48 -17.96
C LEU A 6 11.33 -50.25 -16.76
N GLU A 7 11.23 -51.19 -15.83
CA GLU A 7 10.42 -51.02 -14.61
C GLU A 7 10.92 -49.87 -13.72
N ARG A 8 12.23 -49.64 -13.63
CA ARG A 8 12.79 -48.52 -12.85
C ARG A 8 12.57 -47.16 -13.51
N ILE A 9 12.50 -47.10 -14.83
CA ILE A 9 12.19 -45.86 -15.56
C ILE A 9 10.69 -45.56 -15.43
N VAL A 10 9.82 -46.55 -15.59
CA VAL A 10 8.37 -46.37 -15.43
C VAL A 10 8.01 -45.99 -13.97
N ALA A 11 8.67 -46.57 -12.97
CA ALA A 11 8.48 -46.18 -11.57
C ALA A 11 8.98 -44.75 -11.27
N PHE A 12 10.10 -44.33 -11.87
CA PHE A 12 10.64 -42.97 -11.70
C PHE A 12 9.76 -41.92 -12.42
N TRP A 13 9.20 -42.26 -13.58
CA TRP A 13 8.25 -41.40 -14.30
C TRP A 13 6.88 -41.34 -13.59
N MET A 14 6.41 -42.42 -12.95
CA MET A 14 5.22 -42.40 -12.10
C MET A 14 5.42 -41.57 -10.83
N LEU A 15 6.59 -41.60 -10.20
CA LEU A 15 6.93 -40.75 -9.04
C LEU A 15 7.07 -39.26 -9.41
N VAL A 16 7.48 -38.95 -10.64
CA VAL A 16 7.54 -37.57 -11.15
C VAL A 16 6.16 -37.07 -11.58
N PHE A 17 5.26 -37.94 -12.06
CA PHE A 17 3.88 -37.56 -12.40
C PHE A 17 2.94 -37.49 -11.19
N ILE A 18 3.15 -38.29 -10.13
CA ILE A 18 2.39 -38.19 -8.88
C ILE A 18 2.72 -36.89 -8.12
N ARG A 19 3.80 -36.18 -8.48
CA ARG A 19 4.15 -34.85 -7.96
C ARG A 19 3.33 -33.68 -8.52
N THR A 20 2.31 -33.91 -9.35
CA THR A 20 1.64 -32.83 -10.09
C THR A 20 0.13 -32.65 -9.88
N VAL A 21 -0.48 -33.22 -8.83
CA VAL A 21 -1.95 -33.06 -8.67
C VAL A 21 -2.42 -32.68 -7.25
N THR A 22 -1.55 -32.54 -6.25
CA THR A 22 -1.93 -32.07 -4.92
C THR A 22 -0.85 -31.17 -4.34
N GLY A 23 -1.13 -29.88 -4.17
CA GLY A 23 -0.26 -28.95 -3.43
C GLY A 23 0.02 -29.46 -2.03
N LEU A 24 1.28 -29.41 -1.62
CA LEU A 24 1.68 -29.78 -0.27
C LEU A 24 1.42 -28.58 0.65
N ALA A 25 0.72 -28.81 1.76
CA ALA A 25 0.60 -27.81 2.82
C ALA A 25 2.02 -27.41 3.31
N GLU A 26 2.19 -26.13 3.67
CA GLU A 26 3.44 -25.50 4.17
C GLU A 26 4.37 -24.87 3.10
N GLU A 27 4.05 -24.91 1.81
CA GLU A 27 4.88 -24.26 0.77
C GLU A 27 4.91 -22.73 0.89
N GLY A 28 3.87 -22.11 1.44
CA GLY A 28 3.77 -20.67 1.68
C GLY A 28 4.82 -20.15 2.67
N ARG A 29 5.43 -21.05 3.46
CA ARG A 29 6.53 -20.70 4.36
C ARG A 29 7.73 -20.12 3.62
N SER A 30 7.91 -20.43 2.33
CA SER A 30 9.01 -19.89 1.52
C SER A 30 8.89 -18.38 1.27
N VAL A 31 7.71 -17.77 1.39
CA VAL A 31 7.52 -16.31 1.20
C VAL A 31 8.40 -15.49 2.14
N TRP A 32 8.62 -15.97 3.36
CA TRP A 32 9.50 -15.31 4.33
C TRP A 32 10.99 -15.66 4.16
N LYS A 33 11.33 -16.67 3.35
CA LYS A 33 12.71 -17.07 3.03
C LYS A 33 13.20 -16.28 1.82
N LYS A 34 13.58 -15.02 2.05
CA LYS A 34 14.15 -14.15 1.01
C LYS A 34 15.56 -14.63 0.64
N ASP A 35 15.90 -14.65 -0.65
CA ASP A 35 17.26 -14.95 -1.11
C ASP A 35 18.20 -13.78 -0.77
N PRO A 36 19.25 -13.98 0.05
CA PRO A 36 20.20 -12.93 0.43
C PRO A 36 21.05 -12.40 -0.75
N HIS A 37 21.03 -13.07 -1.92
CA HIS A 37 21.71 -12.61 -3.13
C HIS A 37 20.86 -11.74 -4.07
N PHE A 38 19.57 -11.57 -3.78
CA PHE A 38 18.74 -10.59 -4.47
C PHE A 38 18.99 -9.19 -3.91
N SER A 39 19.26 -8.22 -4.80
CA SER A 39 19.51 -6.82 -4.46
C SER A 39 18.40 -6.28 -3.53
N PRO A 40 18.74 -5.59 -2.42
CA PRO A 40 17.75 -5.08 -1.46
C PRO A 40 16.86 -3.98 -2.02
N VAL A 41 17.20 -3.43 -3.20
CA VAL A 41 16.28 -2.67 -4.04
C VAL A 41 15.98 -3.54 -5.25
N SER A 42 14.86 -4.24 -5.21
CA SER A 42 14.29 -4.87 -6.38
C SER A 42 13.28 -3.89 -7.00
N GLU A 43 13.05 -3.93 -8.31
CA GLU A 43 11.98 -3.19 -9.01
C GLU A 43 10.61 -3.33 -8.29
N THR A 44 10.48 -4.36 -7.47
CA THR A 44 9.41 -4.72 -6.54
C THR A 44 9.18 -3.79 -5.35
N GLN A 45 10.13 -2.92 -4.98
CA GLN A 45 9.96 -1.87 -3.96
C GLN A 45 9.56 -0.52 -4.57
N MET A 46 9.57 -0.40 -5.90
CA MET A 46 9.19 0.82 -6.60
C MET A 46 7.67 0.89 -6.77
N PHE A 47 7.11 2.10 -6.66
CA PHE A 47 5.73 2.33 -7.07
C PHE A 47 5.61 2.08 -8.57
N LEU A 48 4.85 1.06 -8.94
CA LEU A 48 4.74 0.63 -10.34
C LEU A 48 3.75 1.53 -11.09
N TYR A 49 4.25 2.23 -12.12
CA TYR A 49 3.44 2.99 -13.07
C TYR A 49 3.18 2.13 -14.30
N ASP A 50 2.12 1.33 -14.24
CA ASP A 50 1.71 0.45 -15.33
C ASP A 50 0.19 0.20 -15.26
N THR A 51 -0.30 -0.54 -16.24
CA THR A 51 -1.69 -0.97 -16.41
C THR A 51 -1.90 -2.40 -15.94
N PHE A 52 -3.10 -2.63 -15.41
CA PHE A 52 -3.63 -3.96 -15.16
C PHE A 52 -3.96 -4.67 -16.47
N PRO A 53 -4.14 -6.01 -16.44
CA PRO A 53 -4.66 -6.75 -17.59
C PRO A 53 -5.92 -6.11 -18.17
N LYS A 54 -6.12 -6.22 -19.48
CA LYS A 54 -7.21 -5.54 -20.20
C LYS A 54 -8.60 -5.94 -19.70
N GLU A 55 -8.75 -7.18 -19.24
CA GLU A 55 -10.02 -7.75 -18.74
C GLU A 55 -10.12 -7.72 -17.21
N PHE A 56 -9.28 -6.93 -16.53
CA PHE A 56 -9.28 -6.84 -15.08
C PHE A 56 -10.59 -6.22 -14.58
N LEU A 57 -11.23 -6.89 -13.62
CA LEU A 57 -12.52 -6.48 -13.08
C LEU A 57 -12.33 -5.47 -11.95
N TRP A 58 -12.90 -4.28 -12.11
CA TRP A 58 -12.95 -3.26 -11.06
C TRP A 58 -14.35 -3.19 -10.46
N GLY A 59 -14.44 -3.33 -9.14
CA GLY A 59 -15.73 -3.31 -8.46
C GLY A 59 -15.70 -2.66 -7.10
N VAL A 60 -16.88 -2.56 -6.50
CA VAL A 60 -17.07 -1.95 -5.18
C VAL A 60 -18.09 -2.76 -4.39
N GLY A 61 -17.94 -2.81 -3.07
CA GLY A 61 -18.72 -3.71 -2.22
C GLY A 61 -19.55 -3.04 -1.13
N THR A 62 -20.65 -3.70 -0.73
CA THR A 62 -21.45 -3.40 0.47
C THR A 62 -21.94 -4.67 1.17
N GLY A 63 -22.23 -4.57 2.47
CA GLY A 63 -22.97 -5.57 3.24
C GLY A 63 -24.37 -5.06 3.60
N ALA A 64 -25.38 -5.92 3.53
CA ALA A 64 -26.78 -5.56 3.70
C ALA A 64 -27.05 -4.86 5.04
N PHE A 65 -26.59 -5.45 6.15
CA PHE A 65 -26.78 -4.87 7.49
C PHE A 65 -26.11 -3.50 7.62
N GLN A 66 -25.00 -3.28 6.91
CA GLN A 66 -24.25 -2.03 6.99
C GLN A 66 -25.00 -0.88 6.31
N VAL A 67 -25.69 -1.12 5.17
CA VAL A 67 -26.21 -0.02 4.32
C VAL A 67 -27.73 0.01 4.15
N GLU A 68 -28.43 -1.12 4.23
CA GLU A 68 -29.86 -1.18 3.87
C GLU A 68 -30.76 -0.36 4.82
N GLY A 69 -30.51 -0.44 6.13
CA GLY A 69 -31.42 0.07 7.15
C GLY A 69 -32.80 -0.61 7.08
N SER A 70 -33.86 0.09 7.51
CA SER A 70 -35.24 -0.37 7.36
C SER A 70 -35.47 -1.77 7.95
N TRP A 71 -34.94 -1.99 9.16
CA TRP A 71 -34.78 -3.32 9.77
C TRP A 71 -36.07 -4.09 10.07
N ARG A 72 -37.22 -3.39 10.19
CA ARG A 72 -38.58 -3.95 10.36
C ARG A 72 -39.55 -3.55 9.25
N LYS A 73 -39.07 -2.84 8.23
CA LYS A 73 -39.94 -2.32 7.16
C LYS A 73 -40.40 -3.47 6.26
N ASP A 74 -41.62 -3.35 5.74
CA ASP A 74 -42.18 -4.24 4.71
C ASP A 74 -42.06 -5.72 5.06
N GLY A 75 -42.31 -6.08 6.33
CA GLY A 75 -42.34 -7.48 6.79
C GLY A 75 -40.99 -8.14 7.02
N LYS A 76 -39.86 -7.41 6.93
CA LYS A 76 -38.53 -7.95 7.27
C LYS A 76 -38.49 -8.50 8.71
N GLY A 77 -37.96 -9.70 8.88
CA GLY A 77 -37.68 -10.31 10.18
C GLY A 77 -36.43 -9.71 10.85
N SER A 78 -36.31 -9.88 12.17
CA SER A 78 -35.11 -9.46 12.90
C SER A 78 -33.95 -10.43 12.64
N SER A 79 -32.74 -9.89 12.47
CA SER A 79 -31.49 -10.63 12.45
C SER A 79 -30.87 -10.72 13.85
N ILE A 80 -29.84 -11.54 14.02
CA ILE A 80 -29.04 -11.58 15.23
C ILE A 80 -28.38 -10.23 15.55
N TRP A 81 -28.00 -9.47 14.52
CA TRP A 81 -27.43 -8.13 14.68
C TRP A 81 -28.48 -7.10 15.10
N ASP A 82 -29.72 -7.21 14.64
CA ASP A 82 -30.82 -6.35 15.13
C ASP A 82 -31.05 -6.52 16.64
N ARG A 83 -30.86 -7.74 17.19
CA ARG A 83 -30.92 -7.99 18.63
C ARG A 83 -29.66 -7.51 19.34
N PHE A 84 -28.48 -7.86 18.82
CA PHE A 84 -27.19 -7.54 19.43
C PHE A 84 -26.92 -6.04 19.48
N ALA A 85 -27.21 -5.30 18.40
CA ALA A 85 -27.02 -3.86 18.38
C ALA A 85 -27.91 -3.14 19.41
N ARG A 86 -29.14 -3.66 19.64
CA ARG A 86 -30.05 -3.15 20.68
C ARG A 86 -29.60 -3.43 22.11
N SER A 87 -28.84 -4.51 22.35
CA SER A 87 -28.32 -4.81 23.68
C SER A 87 -27.02 -4.07 23.98
N GLU A 88 -26.14 -3.93 22.99
CA GLU A 88 -24.79 -3.38 23.20
C GLU A 88 -24.70 -1.86 23.01
N PHE A 89 -25.56 -1.25 22.19
CA PHE A 89 -25.50 0.18 21.90
C PHE A 89 -26.72 0.91 22.47
N SER A 90 -26.49 1.91 23.32
CA SER A 90 -27.53 2.67 24.03
C SER A 90 -28.42 3.52 23.10
N ASP A 91 -27.93 3.91 21.91
CA ASP A 91 -28.67 4.66 20.89
C ASP A 91 -29.26 3.73 19.81
N ALA A 92 -29.73 2.54 20.18
CA ALA A 92 -30.14 1.51 19.23
C ALA A 92 -31.27 1.92 18.27
N ASP A 93 -32.12 2.88 18.62
CA ASP A 93 -33.13 3.41 17.70
C ASP A 93 -32.49 4.12 16.47
N SER A 94 -31.24 4.62 16.59
CA SER A 94 -30.44 5.16 15.47
C SER A 94 -29.84 4.10 14.55
N THR A 95 -29.87 2.81 14.94
CA THR A 95 -29.41 1.69 14.09
C THR A 95 -30.45 1.28 13.04
N GLY A 96 -31.71 1.70 13.20
CA GLY A 96 -32.77 1.38 12.24
C GLY A 96 -32.67 2.13 10.91
N THR A 97 -31.89 3.21 10.88
CA THR A 97 -31.72 4.14 9.76
C THR A 97 -30.22 4.38 9.51
N SER A 98 -29.54 3.36 8.97
CA SER A 98 -28.14 3.45 8.51
C SER A 98 -28.05 4.32 7.24
N SER A 99 -27.48 3.82 6.14
CA SER A 99 -27.40 4.53 4.85
C SER A 99 -28.73 4.57 4.09
N ASP A 100 -29.72 3.78 4.52
CA ASP A 100 -31.06 3.66 3.93
C ASP A 100 -31.08 3.24 2.45
N SER A 101 -30.13 2.39 2.04
CA SER A 101 -30.10 1.85 0.67
C SER A 101 -31.39 1.12 0.28
N TYR A 102 -32.14 0.55 1.23
CA TYR A 102 -33.42 -0.12 0.95
C TYR A 102 -34.47 0.81 0.34
N ILE A 103 -34.44 2.10 0.70
CA ILE A 103 -35.40 3.11 0.21
C ILE A 103 -34.76 4.14 -0.74
N LEU A 104 -33.42 4.19 -0.82
CA LEU A 104 -32.66 5.14 -1.62
C LEU A 104 -31.82 4.45 -2.72
N LEU A 105 -32.35 3.39 -3.31
CA LEU A 105 -31.67 2.60 -4.35
C LEU A 105 -31.13 3.45 -5.51
N ASP A 106 -31.90 4.42 -6.00
CA ASP A 106 -31.48 5.28 -7.12
C ASP A 106 -30.21 6.10 -6.80
N LYS A 107 -30.01 6.44 -5.52
CA LYS A 107 -28.81 7.17 -5.09
C LYS A 107 -27.57 6.29 -5.07
N ASP A 108 -27.72 5.03 -4.70
CA ASP A 108 -26.63 4.05 -4.75
C ASP A 108 -26.26 3.73 -6.20
N LEU A 109 -27.26 3.56 -7.07
CA LEU A 109 -27.05 3.36 -8.51
C LEU A 109 -26.33 4.57 -9.14
N SER A 110 -26.70 5.80 -8.77
CA SER A 110 -26.01 7.01 -9.24
C SER A 110 -24.55 7.07 -8.78
N ALA A 111 -24.24 6.55 -7.58
CA ALA A 111 -22.88 6.44 -7.08
C ALA A 111 -22.04 5.41 -7.85
N LEU A 112 -22.66 4.29 -8.26
CA LEU A 112 -22.02 3.29 -9.13
C LEU A 112 -21.72 3.86 -10.52
N ASP A 113 -22.70 4.55 -11.12
CA ASP A 113 -22.53 5.25 -12.41
C ASP A 113 -21.40 6.29 -12.33
N PHE A 114 -21.28 6.99 -11.20
CA PHE A 114 -20.21 7.95 -10.97
C PHE A 114 -18.82 7.31 -10.98
N LEU A 115 -18.65 6.15 -10.34
CA LEU A 115 -17.37 5.44 -10.26
C LEU A 115 -16.99 4.79 -11.59
N GLY A 116 -17.97 4.30 -12.37
CA GLY A 116 -17.73 3.57 -13.61
C GLY A 116 -17.19 2.15 -13.38
N VAL A 117 -17.61 1.50 -12.29
CA VAL A 117 -17.22 0.11 -11.96
C VAL A 117 -17.80 -0.90 -12.95
N THR A 118 -17.13 -2.04 -13.09
CA THR A 118 -17.57 -3.18 -13.93
C THR A 118 -18.48 -4.15 -13.18
N PHE A 119 -18.34 -4.25 -11.86
CA PHE A 119 -19.20 -5.10 -11.04
C PHE A 119 -19.53 -4.44 -9.70
N TYR A 120 -20.65 -4.85 -9.11
CA TYR A 120 -21.07 -4.44 -7.78
C TYR A 120 -21.30 -5.66 -6.89
N GLN A 121 -20.58 -5.71 -5.77
CA GLN A 121 -20.74 -6.74 -4.78
C GLN A 121 -21.70 -6.29 -3.69
N PHE A 122 -22.80 -7.03 -3.48
CA PHE A 122 -23.73 -6.77 -2.39
C PHE A 122 -24.20 -8.08 -1.77
N SER A 123 -24.77 -8.01 -0.57
CA SER A 123 -25.36 -9.19 0.08
C SER A 123 -26.89 -9.13 0.10
N ILE A 124 -27.53 -10.29 0.02
CA ILE A 124 -28.97 -10.42 0.27
C ILE A 124 -29.17 -10.59 1.78
N SER A 125 -30.07 -9.80 2.36
CA SER A 125 -30.44 -10.00 3.76
C SER A 125 -31.41 -11.17 3.90
N TRP A 126 -30.92 -12.26 4.48
CA TRP A 126 -31.71 -13.48 4.67
C TRP A 126 -33.01 -13.19 5.44
N SER A 127 -32.91 -12.44 6.54
CA SER A 127 -34.08 -12.05 7.34
C SER A 127 -35.08 -11.13 6.61
N ARG A 128 -34.65 -10.45 5.54
CA ARG A 128 -35.56 -9.66 4.69
C ARG A 128 -36.33 -10.53 3.73
N LEU A 129 -35.68 -11.52 3.13
CA LEU A 129 -36.31 -12.43 2.17
C LEU A 129 -37.18 -13.49 2.85
N PHE A 130 -36.67 -14.08 3.94
CA PHE A 130 -37.37 -15.06 4.78
C PHE A 130 -37.33 -14.61 6.24
N PRO A 131 -38.39 -13.94 6.74
CA PRO A 131 -38.42 -13.37 8.10
C PRO A 131 -38.16 -14.38 9.23
N THR A 132 -38.54 -15.63 9.05
CA THR A 132 -38.31 -16.73 10.01
C THR A 132 -37.04 -17.54 9.70
N GLY A 133 -36.38 -17.25 8.58
CA GLY A 133 -35.21 -17.94 8.05
C GLY A 133 -35.49 -19.24 7.28
N VAL A 134 -36.56 -19.96 7.60
CA VAL A 134 -36.99 -21.15 6.85
C VAL A 134 -37.68 -20.73 5.56
N VAL A 135 -37.38 -21.41 4.46
CA VAL A 135 -38.03 -21.15 3.17
C VAL A 135 -39.51 -21.53 3.25
N ALA A 136 -40.35 -20.50 3.20
CA ALA A 136 -41.80 -20.59 3.13
C ALA A 136 -42.27 -19.63 2.02
N ALA A 137 -43.32 -18.85 2.25
CA ALA A 137 -43.63 -17.72 1.36
C ALA A 137 -42.53 -16.65 1.48
N PRO A 138 -41.86 -16.25 0.39
CA PRO A 138 -40.89 -15.16 0.44
C PRO A 138 -41.59 -13.84 0.74
N ASN A 139 -40.89 -12.93 1.40
CA ASN A 139 -41.34 -11.55 1.53
C ASN A 139 -41.29 -10.86 0.16
N GLU A 140 -42.46 -10.64 -0.45
CA GLU A 140 -42.59 -10.06 -1.79
C GLU A 140 -41.89 -8.69 -1.92
N LYS A 141 -41.89 -7.86 -0.88
CA LYS A 141 -41.23 -6.54 -0.91
C LYS A 141 -39.72 -6.63 -0.81
N GLY A 142 -39.21 -7.59 -0.05
CA GLY A 142 -37.78 -7.91 -0.04
C GLY A 142 -37.32 -8.45 -1.39
N LEU A 143 -38.10 -9.38 -1.97
CA LEU A 143 -37.86 -9.95 -3.28
C LEU A 143 -37.88 -8.89 -4.39
N GLN A 144 -38.86 -7.98 -4.38
CA GLN A 144 -38.97 -6.89 -5.34
C GLN A 144 -37.74 -5.97 -5.30
N TYR A 145 -37.24 -5.65 -4.11
CA TYR A 145 -36.05 -4.81 -3.95
C TYR A 145 -34.81 -5.42 -4.63
N TYR A 146 -34.50 -6.70 -4.35
CA TYR A 146 -33.33 -7.35 -4.95
C TYR A 146 -33.48 -7.56 -6.46
N ASN A 147 -34.68 -7.89 -6.95
CA ASN A 147 -34.93 -7.93 -8.40
C ASN A 147 -34.68 -6.57 -9.04
N THR A 148 -35.23 -5.50 -8.46
CA THR A 148 -35.06 -4.13 -9.00
C THR A 148 -33.60 -3.71 -9.00
N LEU A 149 -32.84 -4.03 -7.93
CA LEU A 149 -31.40 -3.78 -7.86
C LEU A 149 -30.66 -4.52 -8.98
N ILE A 150 -30.85 -5.84 -9.10
CA ILE A 150 -30.16 -6.67 -10.09
C ILE A 150 -30.49 -6.21 -11.52
N ASP A 151 -31.76 -5.96 -11.83
CA ASP A 151 -32.19 -5.48 -13.15
C ASP A 151 -31.58 -4.10 -13.47
N SER A 152 -31.48 -3.23 -12.45
CA SER A 152 -30.89 -1.90 -12.60
C SER A 152 -29.38 -1.93 -12.82
N LEU A 153 -28.67 -2.91 -12.22
CA LEU A 153 -27.24 -3.13 -12.43
C LEU A 153 -26.97 -3.62 -13.86
N LEU A 154 -27.73 -4.63 -14.31
CA LEU A 154 -27.57 -5.17 -15.66
C LEU A 154 -27.92 -4.15 -16.75
N TYR A 155 -28.94 -3.31 -16.52
CA TYR A 155 -29.25 -2.19 -17.43
C TYR A 155 -28.07 -1.23 -17.60
N ARG A 156 -27.18 -1.13 -16.60
CA ARG A 156 -25.96 -0.30 -16.60
C ARG A 156 -24.71 -1.05 -17.06
N ASN A 157 -24.83 -2.33 -17.44
CA ASN A 157 -23.71 -3.23 -17.71
C ASN A 157 -22.76 -3.39 -16.50
N ILE A 158 -23.34 -3.42 -15.29
CA ILE A 158 -22.62 -3.72 -14.06
C ILE A 158 -22.97 -5.15 -13.65
N ASP A 159 -21.97 -6.01 -13.56
CA ASP A 159 -22.18 -7.40 -13.15
C ASP A 159 -22.50 -7.49 -11.66
N PRO A 160 -23.59 -8.17 -11.25
CA PRO A 160 -23.88 -8.41 -9.85
C PRO A 160 -23.02 -9.55 -9.30
N VAL A 161 -22.29 -9.27 -8.21
CA VAL A 161 -21.61 -10.27 -7.38
C VAL A 161 -22.39 -10.41 -6.07
N VAL A 162 -23.11 -11.52 -5.90
CA VAL A 162 -24.07 -11.66 -4.81
C VAL A 162 -23.52 -12.51 -3.68
N THR A 163 -23.53 -11.95 -2.47
CA THR A 163 -23.21 -12.65 -1.22
C THR A 163 -24.49 -13.14 -0.54
N LEU A 164 -24.60 -14.44 -0.29
CA LEU A 164 -25.80 -15.03 0.33
C LEU A 164 -25.88 -14.75 1.83
N TYR A 165 -24.74 -14.82 2.53
CA TYR A 165 -24.66 -14.61 3.98
C TYR A 165 -23.56 -13.62 4.36
N HIS A 166 -23.97 -12.46 4.88
CA HIS A 166 -23.08 -11.43 5.41
C HIS A 166 -23.44 -11.11 6.87
N TRP A 167 -23.34 -12.16 7.70
CA TRP A 167 -23.42 -12.12 9.17
C TRP A 167 -24.80 -11.88 9.77
N ASP A 168 -25.83 -11.69 8.94
CA ASP A 168 -27.16 -11.25 9.32
C ASP A 168 -28.17 -12.40 9.47
N LEU A 169 -27.78 -13.44 10.20
CA LEU A 169 -28.60 -14.63 10.47
C LEU A 169 -29.99 -14.24 11.02
N PRO A 170 -31.10 -14.80 10.48
CA PRO A 170 -32.43 -14.60 11.06
C PRO A 170 -32.47 -15.01 12.53
N LEU A 171 -32.98 -14.10 13.38
CA LEU A 171 -32.97 -14.26 14.83
C LEU A 171 -33.71 -15.54 15.28
N MET A 172 -34.79 -15.88 14.59
CA MET A 172 -35.58 -17.10 14.86
C MET A 172 -34.74 -18.38 14.76
N LEU A 173 -33.77 -18.44 13.83
CA LEU A 173 -32.88 -19.60 13.70
C LEU A 173 -31.89 -19.68 14.87
N GLN A 174 -31.40 -18.53 15.33
CA GLN A 174 -30.55 -18.46 16.52
C GLN A 174 -31.31 -18.90 17.79
N GLU A 175 -32.55 -18.45 17.97
CA GLU A 175 -33.34 -18.74 19.16
C GLU A 175 -33.87 -20.18 19.20
N LYS A 176 -34.34 -20.69 18.06
CA LYS A 176 -34.93 -22.03 17.99
C LYS A 176 -33.89 -23.15 17.93
N TYR A 177 -32.82 -22.96 17.14
CA TYR A 177 -31.85 -24.02 16.86
C TYR A 177 -30.48 -23.75 17.47
N GLY A 178 -30.20 -22.53 17.94
CA GLY A 178 -28.87 -22.13 18.38
C GLY A 178 -27.96 -21.62 17.25
N GLY A 179 -28.54 -21.34 16.08
CA GLY A 179 -27.86 -20.77 14.91
C GLY A 179 -26.80 -21.72 14.34
N TRP A 180 -25.62 -21.19 14.04
CA TRP A 180 -24.53 -21.96 13.41
C TRP A 180 -23.94 -23.07 14.29
N ARG A 181 -24.32 -23.15 15.57
CA ARG A 181 -23.94 -24.25 16.46
C ARG A 181 -24.63 -25.56 16.10
N ASN A 182 -25.76 -25.50 15.41
CA ASN A 182 -26.59 -26.65 15.10
C ASN A 182 -26.46 -27.03 13.63
N GLU A 183 -26.16 -28.29 13.37
CA GLU A 183 -25.94 -28.83 12.02
C GLU A 183 -27.18 -28.67 11.11
N SER A 184 -28.39 -28.63 11.68
CA SER A 184 -29.64 -28.42 10.93
C SER A 184 -29.63 -27.12 10.11
N ILE A 185 -28.79 -26.14 10.46
CA ILE A 185 -28.65 -24.89 9.71
C ILE A 185 -28.09 -25.11 8.30
N ILE A 186 -27.35 -26.20 8.07
CA ILE A 186 -26.74 -26.52 6.78
C ILE A 186 -27.82 -26.70 5.71
N ASP A 187 -28.86 -27.48 6.02
CA ASP A 187 -29.99 -27.70 5.11
C ASP A 187 -30.83 -26.43 4.95
N ILE A 188 -31.12 -25.74 6.06
CA ILE A 188 -31.90 -24.50 6.05
C ILE A 188 -31.21 -23.41 5.19
N PHE A 189 -29.88 -23.29 5.29
CA PHE A 189 -29.10 -22.37 4.46
C PHE A 189 -29.08 -22.81 3.00
N ASN A 190 -29.01 -24.12 2.73
CA ASN A 190 -29.08 -24.64 1.38
C ASN A 190 -30.44 -24.40 0.71
N ASP A 191 -31.55 -24.51 1.44
CA ASP A 191 -32.88 -24.18 0.93
C ASP A 191 -32.97 -22.70 0.55
N TYR A 192 -32.48 -21.81 1.43
CA TYR A 192 -32.39 -20.38 1.14
C TYR A 192 -31.54 -20.07 -0.10
N ALA A 193 -30.38 -20.72 -0.21
CA ALA A 193 -29.50 -20.58 -1.37
C ALA A 193 -30.19 -21.06 -2.67
N THR A 194 -30.88 -22.21 -2.60
CA THR A 194 -31.64 -22.77 -3.73
C THR A 194 -32.67 -21.78 -4.25
N PHE A 195 -33.44 -21.15 -3.36
CA PHE A 195 -34.39 -20.11 -3.74
C PHE A 195 -33.69 -18.93 -4.44
N CYS A 196 -32.57 -18.46 -3.90
CA CYS A 196 -31.80 -17.37 -4.49
C CYS A 196 -31.29 -17.73 -5.90
N PHE A 197 -30.81 -18.97 -6.12
CA PHE A 197 -30.35 -19.41 -7.43
C PHE A 197 -31.49 -19.52 -8.45
N GLN A 198 -32.64 -20.05 -8.05
CA GLN A 198 -33.82 -20.13 -8.91
C GLN A 198 -34.33 -18.74 -9.32
N THR A 199 -34.27 -17.78 -8.39
CA THR A 199 -34.89 -16.47 -8.56
C THR A 199 -33.98 -15.46 -9.27
N PHE A 200 -32.68 -15.48 -8.96
CA PHE A 200 -31.72 -14.46 -9.39
C PHE A 200 -30.61 -15.00 -10.29
N GLY A 201 -30.41 -16.33 -10.34
CA GLY A 201 -29.24 -16.92 -11.00
C GLY A 201 -29.26 -16.88 -12.53
N ASP A 202 -30.38 -16.52 -13.15
CA ASP A 202 -30.44 -16.17 -14.57
C ASP A 202 -29.57 -14.92 -14.86
N ARG A 203 -29.56 -13.97 -13.92
CA ARG A 203 -28.91 -12.66 -13.99
C ARG A 203 -27.59 -12.55 -13.22
N VAL A 204 -27.36 -13.42 -12.24
CA VAL A 204 -26.15 -13.40 -11.38
C VAL A 204 -25.14 -14.46 -11.83
N LYS A 205 -23.91 -14.02 -12.14
CA LYS A 205 -22.81 -14.89 -12.60
C LYS A 205 -21.72 -15.13 -11.57
N TYR A 206 -21.69 -14.37 -10.48
CA TYR A 206 -20.73 -14.55 -9.39
C TYR A 206 -21.46 -14.65 -8.05
N TRP A 207 -21.28 -15.79 -7.39
CA TRP A 207 -21.90 -16.08 -6.10
C TRP A 207 -20.84 -16.22 -5.01
N ILE A 208 -21.09 -15.60 -3.87
CA ILE A 208 -20.36 -15.81 -2.63
C ILE A 208 -21.32 -16.42 -1.61
N THR A 209 -20.98 -17.58 -1.05
CA THR A 209 -21.85 -18.19 -0.03
C THR A 209 -21.80 -17.40 1.28
N ILE A 210 -20.63 -17.30 1.88
CA ILE A 210 -20.41 -16.73 3.21
C ILE A 210 -19.29 -15.69 3.10
N HIS A 211 -19.55 -14.52 3.65
CA HIS A 211 -18.52 -13.51 3.81
C HIS A 211 -17.76 -13.73 5.13
N ASN A 212 -16.44 -13.97 5.04
CA ASN A 212 -15.50 -14.02 6.15
C ASN A 212 -15.95 -14.91 7.35
N PRO A 213 -16.04 -16.23 7.14
CA PRO A 213 -16.55 -17.17 8.16
C PRO A 213 -15.69 -17.21 9.43
N TYR A 214 -14.42 -16.82 9.33
CA TYR A 214 -13.53 -16.67 10.48
C TYR A 214 -14.11 -15.74 11.54
N LEU A 215 -14.53 -14.53 11.15
CA LEU A 215 -15.06 -13.54 12.08
C LEU A 215 -16.42 -13.97 12.66
N VAL A 216 -17.26 -14.63 11.84
CA VAL A 216 -18.54 -15.20 12.30
C VAL A 216 -18.31 -16.18 13.45
N ALA A 217 -17.38 -17.11 13.30
CA ALA A 217 -17.08 -18.11 14.31
C ALA A 217 -16.32 -17.51 15.50
N TRP A 218 -15.21 -16.80 15.23
CA TRP A 218 -14.28 -16.30 16.25
C TRP A 218 -14.89 -15.16 17.08
N HIS A 219 -15.44 -14.14 16.44
CA HIS A 219 -16.02 -13.00 17.16
C HIS A 219 -17.46 -13.24 17.61
N GLY A 220 -18.23 -14.08 16.90
CA GLY A 220 -19.59 -14.42 17.30
C GLY A 220 -19.69 -15.34 18.52
N TYR A 221 -18.74 -16.29 18.65
CA TYR A 221 -18.80 -17.34 19.69
C TYR A 221 -17.53 -17.48 20.56
N GLY A 222 -16.43 -16.82 20.18
CA GLY A 222 -15.17 -16.83 20.95
C GLY A 222 -15.03 -15.58 21.80
N THR A 223 -14.86 -14.43 21.14
CA THR A 223 -14.66 -13.15 21.82
C THR A 223 -15.97 -12.45 22.21
N GLY A 224 -17.08 -12.79 21.55
CA GLY A 224 -18.38 -12.15 21.72
C GLY A 224 -18.40 -10.66 21.35
N ILE A 225 -17.58 -10.25 20.37
CA ILE A 225 -17.55 -8.86 19.85
C ILE A 225 -18.59 -8.68 18.74
N HIS A 226 -18.89 -9.77 18.03
CA HIS A 226 -19.92 -9.80 16.99
C HIS A 226 -21.13 -10.57 17.47
N ALA A 227 -22.28 -10.34 16.85
CA ALA A 227 -23.47 -11.14 17.07
C ALA A 227 -23.16 -12.64 16.79
N PRO A 228 -23.66 -13.58 17.59
CA PRO A 228 -24.65 -13.41 18.66
C PRO A 228 -24.09 -12.98 20.04
N GLY A 229 -22.78 -12.71 20.17
CA GLY A 229 -22.19 -12.20 21.40
C GLY A 229 -21.81 -13.27 22.43
N GLU A 230 -21.72 -14.54 22.02
CA GLU A 230 -21.36 -15.64 22.93
C GLU A 230 -19.85 -15.61 23.24
N ARG A 231 -19.48 -15.92 24.50
CA ARG A 231 -18.09 -15.92 24.98
C ARG A 231 -17.71 -17.25 25.61
N GLY A 232 -16.44 -17.64 25.45
CA GLY A 232 -15.76 -18.51 26.42
C GLY A 232 -15.73 -20.02 26.16
N LYS A 233 -16.26 -20.53 25.04
CA LYS A 233 -16.09 -21.95 24.66
C LYS A 233 -15.44 -22.09 23.30
N ILE A 234 -14.13 -22.30 23.30
CA ILE A 234 -13.34 -22.52 22.08
C ILE A 234 -13.86 -23.72 21.25
N THR A 235 -14.41 -24.74 21.91
CA THR A 235 -15.09 -25.87 21.23
C THR A 235 -16.25 -25.41 20.36
N THR A 236 -17.05 -24.44 20.85
CA THR A 236 -18.18 -23.87 20.11
C THR A 236 -17.73 -23.09 18.88
N VAL A 237 -16.63 -22.33 18.99
CA VAL A 237 -16.03 -21.61 17.86
C VAL A 237 -15.70 -22.56 16.71
N TYR A 238 -15.03 -23.67 17.01
CA TYR A 238 -14.65 -24.63 15.99
C TYR A 238 -15.83 -25.47 15.46
N SER A 239 -16.83 -25.80 16.28
CA SER A 239 -18.08 -26.40 15.80
C SER A 239 -18.84 -25.47 14.84
N VAL A 240 -18.89 -24.17 15.12
CA VAL A 240 -19.50 -23.18 14.23
C VAL A 240 -18.74 -23.09 12.91
N GLY A 241 -17.40 -22.99 12.95
CA GLY A 241 -16.58 -23.01 11.74
C GLY A 241 -16.76 -24.29 10.92
N HIS A 242 -16.90 -25.44 11.57
CA HIS A 242 -17.17 -26.72 10.92
C HIS A 242 -18.50 -26.73 10.17
N ASN A 243 -19.59 -26.26 10.81
CA ASN A 243 -20.90 -26.17 10.16
C ASN A 243 -20.90 -25.15 9.01
N LEU A 244 -20.17 -24.03 9.13
CA LEU A 244 -20.02 -23.05 8.06
C LEU A 244 -19.32 -23.65 6.82
N ILE A 245 -18.27 -24.45 7.01
CA ILE A 245 -17.58 -25.15 5.91
C ILE A 245 -18.53 -26.15 5.25
N LYS A 246 -19.21 -26.99 6.03
CA LYS A 246 -20.16 -27.98 5.51
C LYS A 246 -21.34 -27.32 4.77
N ALA A 247 -21.85 -26.20 5.30
CA ALA A 247 -22.90 -25.42 4.64
C ALA A 247 -22.44 -24.84 3.30
N HIS A 248 -21.23 -24.28 3.24
CA HIS A 248 -20.66 -23.81 1.98
C HIS A 248 -20.50 -24.94 0.96
N ALA A 249 -19.90 -26.07 1.35
CA ALA A 249 -19.71 -27.22 0.46
C ALA A 249 -21.05 -27.73 -0.08
N LYS A 250 -22.08 -27.86 0.77
CA LYS A 250 -23.42 -28.28 0.36
C LYS A 250 -24.03 -27.33 -0.67
N VAL A 251 -23.94 -26.02 -0.44
CA VAL A 251 -24.45 -25.00 -1.35
C VAL A 251 -23.68 -24.99 -2.68
N TRP A 252 -22.36 -25.18 -2.65
CA TRP A 252 -21.55 -25.26 -3.86
C TRP A 252 -21.95 -26.46 -4.72
N HIS A 253 -22.07 -27.66 -4.15
CA HIS A 253 -22.51 -28.85 -4.89
C HIS A 253 -23.91 -28.69 -5.45
N ASN A 254 -24.83 -28.14 -4.66
CA ASN A 254 -26.16 -27.81 -5.12
C ASN A 254 -26.13 -26.90 -6.37
N TYR A 255 -25.36 -25.80 -6.32
CA TYR A 255 -25.19 -24.91 -7.47
C TYR A 255 -24.53 -25.60 -8.66
N LYS A 256 -23.45 -26.35 -8.40
CA LYS A 256 -22.65 -27.05 -9.41
C LYS A 256 -23.49 -28.03 -10.22
N GLU A 257 -24.31 -28.82 -9.55
CA GLU A 257 -25.11 -29.88 -10.16
C GLU A 257 -26.39 -29.34 -10.79
N HIS A 258 -27.10 -28.46 -10.09
CA HIS A 258 -28.48 -28.11 -10.42
C HIS A 258 -28.64 -26.76 -11.11
N PHE A 259 -27.63 -25.90 -11.15
CA PHE A 259 -27.76 -24.52 -11.65
C PHE A 259 -26.65 -24.11 -12.64
N GLN A 260 -25.39 -24.43 -12.35
CA GLN A 260 -24.25 -24.05 -13.18
C GLN A 260 -24.36 -24.49 -14.66
N PRO A 261 -24.91 -25.68 -15.02
CA PRO A 261 -24.99 -26.10 -16.42
C PRO A 261 -25.74 -25.14 -17.34
N TYR A 262 -26.77 -24.45 -16.84
CA TYR A 262 -27.57 -23.50 -17.63
C TYR A 262 -27.34 -22.04 -17.22
N GLN A 263 -27.00 -21.75 -15.96
CA GLN A 263 -26.71 -20.38 -15.51
C GLN A 263 -25.29 -19.93 -15.84
N LYS A 264 -24.34 -20.87 -15.93
CA LYS A 264 -22.93 -20.64 -16.27
C LYS A 264 -22.22 -19.62 -15.36
N GLY A 265 -22.65 -19.51 -14.10
CA GLY A 265 -21.97 -18.68 -13.10
C GLY A 265 -20.88 -19.44 -12.34
N MET A 266 -20.13 -18.72 -11.52
CA MET A 266 -19.08 -19.22 -10.65
C MET A 266 -19.43 -18.95 -9.18
N MET A 267 -18.98 -19.82 -8.29
CA MET A 267 -19.23 -19.73 -6.86
C MET A 267 -17.96 -19.85 -6.03
N SER A 268 -17.87 -19.05 -4.97
CA SER A 268 -16.79 -19.09 -4.00
C SER A 268 -17.28 -18.71 -2.59
N ILE A 269 -16.34 -18.58 -1.66
CA ILE A 269 -16.51 -18.11 -0.30
C ILE A 269 -15.45 -17.05 -0.03
N VAL A 270 -15.80 -15.94 0.63
CA VAL A 270 -14.83 -14.88 0.93
C VAL A 270 -14.08 -15.24 2.20
N LEU A 271 -12.78 -15.49 2.09
CA LEU A 271 -11.89 -15.80 3.21
C LEU A 271 -11.06 -14.57 3.56
N GLY A 272 -11.19 -14.08 4.79
CA GLY A 272 -10.44 -12.93 5.28
C GLY A 272 -9.21 -13.32 6.06
N SER A 273 -8.10 -12.60 5.89
CA SER A 273 -6.89 -12.80 6.69
C SER A 273 -6.14 -11.50 6.97
N HIS A 274 -5.27 -11.55 7.97
CA HIS A 274 -4.17 -10.60 8.17
C HIS A 274 -2.93 -11.04 7.40
N TRP A 275 -1.87 -10.22 7.46
CA TRP A 275 -0.51 -10.62 7.12
C TRP A 275 0.44 -10.38 8.30
N ILE A 276 1.49 -11.20 8.38
CA ILE A 276 2.42 -11.22 9.51
C ILE A 276 3.86 -11.39 9.01
N GLU A 277 4.81 -10.72 9.68
CA GLU A 277 6.24 -10.76 9.38
C GLU A 277 7.03 -11.20 10.63
N PRO A 278 8.12 -11.99 10.44
CA PRO A 278 8.94 -12.43 11.54
C PRO A 278 9.68 -11.26 12.19
N ASN A 279 9.87 -11.28 13.51
CA ASN A 279 10.62 -10.21 14.20
C ASN A 279 12.09 -10.20 13.78
N LYS A 280 12.66 -11.40 13.59
CA LYS A 280 14.01 -11.60 13.09
C LYS A 280 13.91 -12.22 11.71
N LEU A 281 14.39 -11.49 10.71
CA LEU A 281 14.53 -12.00 9.34
C LEU A 281 15.40 -13.27 9.40
N GLU A 282 14.99 -14.33 8.70
CA GLU A 282 15.67 -15.64 8.61
C GLU A 282 15.61 -16.54 9.86
N ASP A 283 15.01 -16.10 10.98
CA ASP A 283 14.83 -16.97 12.15
C ASP A 283 13.71 -18.00 11.87
N GLU A 284 14.11 -19.28 11.73
CA GLU A 284 13.19 -20.36 11.37
C GLU A 284 12.04 -20.53 12.38
N LEU A 285 12.26 -20.21 13.66
CA LEU A 285 11.24 -20.28 14.70
C LEU A 285 10.19 -19.17 14.54
N ASP A 286 10.61 -17.93 14.29
CA ASP A 286 9.71 -16.82 14.01
C ASP A 286 8.96 -17.02 12.68
N ILE A 287 9.61 -17.55 11.65
CA ILE A 287 8.95 -17.95 10.39
C ILE A 287 7.90 -19.03 10.65
N SER A 288 8.21 -20.05 11.46
CA SER A 288 7.24 -21.10 11.81
C SER A 288 6.03 -20.52 12.57
N LYS A 289 6.23 -19.55 13.47
CA LYS A 289 5.13 -18.85 14.13
C LYS A 289 4.30 -18.00 13.16
N CYS A 290 4.92 -17.43 12.13
CA CYS A 290 4.21 -16.70 11.08
C CYS A 290 3.29 -17.64 10.28
N GLN A 291 3.82 -18.79 9.82
CA GLN A 291 3.04 -19.83 9.14
C GLN A 291 1.85 -20.28 10.00
N LYS A 292 2.12 -20.62 11.26
CA LYS A 292 1.08 -21.05 12.21
C LYS A 292 0.01 -19.97 12.44
N SER A 293 0.38 -18.68 12.41
CA SER A 293 -0.58 -17.58 12.51
C SER A 293 -1.50 -17.50 11.28
N MET A 294 -0.95 -17.68 10.08
CA MET A 294 -1.71 -17.70 8.83
C MET A 294 -2.64 -18.91 8.75
N GLU A 295 -2.17 -20.10 9.12
CA GLU A 295 -2.98 -21.33 9.12
C GLU A 295 -4.15 -21.28 10.11
N ARG A 296 -3.97 -20.65 11.27
CA ARG A 296 -5.04 -20.52 12.27
C ARG A 296 -6.18 -19.60 11.84
N VAL A 297 -5.95 -18.71 10.88
CA VAL A 297 -6.94 -17.74 10.42
C VAL A 297 -7.41 -18.11 9.02
N LEU A 298 -6.51 -18.05 8.03
CA LEU A 298 -6.83 -18.34 6.64
C LEU A 298 -6.92 -19.85 6.40
N GLY A 299 -5.87 -20.60 6.82
CA GLY A 299 -5.79 -22.05 6.58
C GLY A 299 -6.94 -22.84 7.21
N TRP A 300 -7.50 -22.38 8.32
CA TRP A 300 -8.64 -23.00 9.00
C TRP A 300 -9.82 -23.24 8.05
N PHE A 301 -10.10 -22.30 7.15
CA PHE A 301 -11.16 -22.43 6.15
C PHE A 301 -10.61 -22.74 4.76
N ALA A 302 -9.47 -22.14 4.38
CA ALA A 302 -8.92 -22.27 3.05
C ALA A 302 -8.37 -23.67 2.76
N LYS A 303 -7.73 -24.35 3.71
CA LYS A 303 -7.16 -25.68 3.47
C LYS A 303 -8.22 -26.77 3.26
N PRO A 304 -9.33 -26.83 4.02
CA PRO A 304 -10.43 -27.73 3.68
C PRO A 304 -11.00 -27.46 2.28
N ILE A 305 -11.18 -26.20 1.88
CA ILE A 305 -11.91 -25.83 0.67
C ILE A 305 -11.03 -25.86 -0.59
N HIS A 306 -9.83 -25.29 -0.52
CA HIS A 306 -8.90 -25.13 -1.64
C HIS A 306 -7.72 -26.11 -1.60
N GLY A 307 -7.52 -26.81 -0.49
CA GLY A 307 -6.47 -27.81 -0.31
C GLY A 307 -6.98 -29.24 -0.47
N ASP A 308 -6.79 -30.06 0.56
CA ASP A 308 -7.01 -31.51 0.54
C ASP A 308 -8.35 -31.96 1.15
N GLY A 309 -9.19 -31.05 1.62
CA GLY A 309 -10.47 -31.38 2.25
C GLY A 309 -10.44 -31.46 3.78
N ASP A 310 -9.27 -31.34 4.41
CA ASP A 310 -9.12 -31.45 5.87
C ASP A 310 -8.57 -30.16 6.51
N TYR A 311 -8.67 -30.07 7.83
CA TYR A 311 -8.05 -28.97 8.57
C TYR A 311 -6.51 -29.03 8.53
N PRO A 312 -5.81 -27.89 8.68
CA PRO A 312 -4.36 -27.84 8.91
C PRO A 312 -3.89 -28.79 10.02
N GLU A 313 -2.75 -29.45 9.82
CA GLU A 313 -2.21 -30.41 10.78
C GLU A 313 -1.89 -29.74 12.12
N GLU A 314 -1.42 -28.50 12.09
CA GLU A 314 -1.12 -27.67 13.25
C GLU A 314 -2.36 -27.47 14.13
N LEU A 315 -3.52 -27.24 13.50
CA LEU A 315 -4.79 -27.09 14.20
C LEU A 315 -5.25 -28.41 14.81
N LYS A 316 -5.11 -29.52 14.08
CA LYS A 316 -5.45 -30.87 14.56
C LYS A 316 -4.57 -31.31 15.74
N ASN A 317 -3.28 -31.02 15.66
CA ASN A 317 -2.29 -31.36 16.69
C ASN A 317 -2.47 -30.54 17.97
N GLU A 318 -2.90 -29.29 17.85
CA GLU A 318 -3.09 -28.41 19.00
C GLU A 318 -4.45 -28.60 19.69
N PHE A 319 -5.51 -28.86 18.93
CA PHE A 319 -6.87 -28.92 19.45
C PHE A 319 -7.45 -30.33 19.27
N SER A 320 -7.27 -31.18 20.29
CA SER A 320 -7.83 -32.54 20.30
C SER A 320 -9.36 -32.60 20.22
N PHE A 321 -10.04 -31.49 20.55
CA PHE A 321 -11.50 -31.33 20.47
C PHE A 321 -12.00 -30.80 19.11
N LEU A 322 -11.10 -30.53 18.16
CA LEU A 322 -11.48 -30.09 16.82
C LEU A 322 -12.38 -31.15 16.17
N PRO A 323 -13.55 -30.79 15.62
CA PRO A 323 -14.38 -31.73 14.87
C PRO A 323 -13.58 -32.37 13.73
N ARG A 324 -13.85 -33.64 13.44
CA ARG A 324 -13.13 -34.39 12.40
C ARG A 324 -14.03 -34.56 11.20
N PHE A 325 -13.50 -34.27 10.01
CA PHE A 325 -14.14 -34.67 8.77
C PHE A 325 -13.91 -36.16 8.53
N THR A 326 -14.98 -36.87 8.18
CA THR A 326 -14.90 -38.20 7.59
C THR A 326 -14.23 -38.13 6.21
N GLU A 327 -13.75 -39.26 5.70
CA GLU A 327 -13.08 -39.26 4.39
C GLU A 327 -14.03 -38.85 3.25
N ASP A 328 -15.31 -39.22 3.35
CA ASP A 328 -16.35 -38.79 2.42
C ASP A 328 -16.58 -37.26 2.49
N GLU A 329 -16.60 -36.68 3.70
CA GLU A 329 -16.72 -35.23 3.87
C GLU A 329 -15.50 -34.48 3.32
N LYS A 330 -14.28 -34.98 3.53
CA LYS A 330 -13.07 -34.35 2.95
C LYS A 330 -13.16 -34.31 1.43
N ASN A 331 -13.55 -35.43 0.82
CA ASN A 331 -13.74 -35.52 -0.63
C ASN A 331 -14.90 -34.65 -1.13
N TYR A 332 -15.93 -34.45 -0.31
CA TYR A 332 -17.05 -33.57 -0.60
C TYR A 332 -16.67 -32.09 -0.48
N ILE A 333 -15.79 -31.70 0.45
CA ILE A 333 -15.43 -30.30 0.70
C ILE A 333 -14.33 -29.81 -0.24
N LYS A 334 -13.34 -30.64 -0.56
CA LYS A 334 -12.20 -30.21 -1.38
C LYS A 334 -12.65 -29.74 -2.77
N GLY A 335 -12.14 -28.61 -3.21
CA GLY A 335 -12.44 -28.04 -4.53
C GLY A 335 -13.82 -27.37 -4.64
N THR A 336 -14.47 -27.05 -3.53
CA THR A 336 -15.81 -26.41 -3.52
C THR A 336 -15.78 -24.89 -3.75
N ALA A 337 -14.85 -24.40 -4.57
CA ALA A 337 -14.76 -23.00 -4.97
C ALA A 337 -14.17 -22.87 -6.37
N ASP A 338 -14.86 -22.15 -7.27
CA ASP A 338 -14.42 -21.95 -8.66
C ASP A 338 -13.28 -20.93 -8.79
N PHE A 339 -13.08 -20.10 -7.76
CA PHE A 339 -12.00 -19.13 -7.62
C PHE A 339 -11.74 -18.85 -6.13
N PHE A 340 -10.61 -18.23 -5.79
CA PHE A 340 -10.28 -17.83 -4.42
C PHE A 340 -10.76 -16.39 -4.18
N ALA A 341 -11.75 -16.19 -3.30
CA ALA A 341 -12.22 -14.85 -2.95
C ALA A 341 -11.58 -14.39 -1.63
N PHE A 342 -10.78 -13.32 -1.70
CA PHE A 342 -9.95 -12.88 -0.58
C PHE A 342 -10.40 -11.55 0.01
N SER A 343 -10.51 -11.48 1.34
CA SER A 343 -10.75 -10.24 2.10
C SER A 343 -9.48 -9.81 2.83
N PHE A 344 -9.06 -8.57 2.60
CA PHE A 344 -7.92 -7.95 3.26
C PHE A 344 -8.29 -6.53 3.69
N GLY A 345 -8.84 -6.40 4.89
CA GLY A 345 -9.35 -5.14 5.41
C GLY A 345 -9.28 -5.05 6.93
N PRO A 346 -9.67 -3.90 7.53
CA PRO A 346 -9.48 -3.61 8.95
C PRO A 346 -10.11 -4.63 9.90
N ASN A 347 -11.20 -5.28 9.48
CA ASN A 347 -11.88 -6.33 10.24
C ASN A 347 -10.95 -7.51 10.59
N ASN A 348 -9.90 -7.76 9.81
CA ASN A 348 -8.91 -8.81 10.07
C ASN A 348 -7.72 -8.32 10.91
N PHE A 349 -7.60 -7.02 11.20
CA PHE A 349 -6.49 -6.43 11.97
C PHE A 349 -6.92 -5.84 13.32
N LYS A 350 -8.20 -5.52 13.45
CA LYS A 350 -8.77 -4.81 14.60
C LYS A 350 -10.06 -5.50 15.05
N PRO A 351 -10.31 -5.57 16.37
CA PRO A 351 -9.43 -5.21 17.50
C PRO A 351 -8.22 -6.16 17.72
N PRO A 352 -7.26 -5.87 18.64
CA PRO A 352 -6.05 -6.69 18.81
C PRO A 352 -6.27 -8.18 19.13
N ASN A 353 -7.43 -8.54 19.69
CA ASN A 353 -7.84 -9.92 19.98
C ASN A 353 -8.53 -10.62 18.78
N THR A 354 -8.59 -9.98 17.61
CA THR A 354 -9.07 -10.58 16.36
C THR A 354 -8.23 -11.76 15.91
N LEU A 355 -6.94 -11.80 16.22
CA LEU A 355 -6.06 -12.85 15.75
C LEU A 355 -4.93 -13.15 16.75
N GLN A 356 -4.32 -14.32 16.60
CA GLN A 356 -3.17 -14.73 17.43
C GLN A 356 -1.86 -14.48 16.69
N LYS A 357 -1.19 -13.37 17.05
CA LYS A 357 0.07 -12.91 16.43
C LYS A 357 1.28 -13.78 16.74
N MET A 358 1.21 -14.63 17.77
CA MET A 358 2.33 -15.47 18.21
C MET A 358 3.63 -14.69 18.48
N GLY A 359 3.49 -13.44 18.95
CA GLY A 359 4.60 -12.54 19.21
C GLY A 359 5.27 -11.93 17.98
N GLN A 360 4.72 -12.12 16.77
CA GLN A 360 5.26 -11.59 15.51
C GLN A 360 4.62 -10.25 15.11
N ASN A 361 5.14 -9.62 14.05
CA ASN A 361 4.74 -8.28 13.62
C ASN A 361 3.61 -8.30 12.60
N LEU A 362 2.54 -7.55 12.85
CA LEU A 362 1.49 -7.35 11.84
C LEU A 362 2.00 -6.47 10.71
N SER A 363 1.66 -6.85 9.48
CA SER A 363 2.02 -6.12 8.27
C SER A 363 0.80 -5.96 7.36
N LEU A 364 0.78 -4.87 6.59
CA LEU A 364 -0.26 -4.57 5.60
C LEU A 364 0.20 -4.95 4.17
N ASN A 365 1.19 -5.85 4.06
CA ASN A 365 1.76 -6.25 2.80
C ASN A 365 0.86 -7.23 2.03
N LEU A 366 -0.12 -6.66 1.31
CA LEU A 366 -1.07 -7.43 0.49
C LEU A 366 -0.39 -8.32 -0.56
N ARG A 367 0.77 -7.90 -1.09
CA ARG A 367 1.51 -8.67 -2.08
C ARG A 367 2.04 -9.99 -1.51
N GLU A 368 2.61 -9.96 -0.31
CA GLU A 368 3.20 -11.17 0.29
C GLU A 368 2.11 -12.18 0.68
N VAL A 369 0.95 -11.75 1.17
CA VAL A 369 -0.17 -12.68 1.43
C VAL A 369 -0.76 -13.27 0.14
N LEU A 370 -0.78 -12.51 -0.96
CA LEU A 370 -1.17 -13.05 -2.28
C LEU A 370 -0.20 -14.12 -2.78
N ASN A 371 1.11 -13.93 -2.55
CA ASN A 371 2.12 -14.96 -2.83
C ASN A 371 1.96 -16.19 -1.93
N TRP A 372 1.62 -15.98 -0.66
CA TRP A 372 1.36 -17.08 0.26
C TRP A 372 0.16 -17.92 -0.20
N ILE A 373 -0.94 -17.27 -0.61
CA ILE A 373 -2.11 -17.94 -1.21
C ILE A 373 -1.73 -18.69 -2.49
N LYS A 374 -0.91 -18.07 -3.36
CA LYS A 374 -0.42 -18.69 -4.59
C LYS A 374 0.31 -20.00 -4.30
N LEU A 375 1.21 -20.01 -3.32
CA LEU A 375 2.03 -21.17 -3.00
C LEU A 375 1.24 -22.26 -2.26
N GLU A 376 0.44 -21.90 -1.26
CA GLU A 376 -0.31 -22.88 -0.45
C GLU A 376 -1.45 -23.57 -1.22
N TYR A 377 -2.05 -22.89 -2.20
CA TYR A 377 -3.27 -23.36 -2.85
C TYR A 377 -3.13 -23.53 -4.36
N ASN A 378 -1.91 -23.80 -4.84
CA ASN A 378 -1.61 -24.16 -6.24
C ASN A 378 -1.99 -23.09 -7.26
N SER A 379 -1.64 -21.84 -6.99
CA SER A 379 -1.84 -20.68 -7.87
C SER A 379 -3.30 -20.53 -8.34
N PRO A 380 -4.27 -20.40 -7.41
CA PRO A 380 -5.66 -20.26 -7.79
C PRO A 380 -5.91 -18.89 -8.43
N ARG A 381 -7.01 -18.76 -9.20
CA ARG A 381 -7.51 -17.46 -9.64
C ARG A 381 -8.04 -16.68 -8.45
N ILE A 382 -7.59 -15.44 -8.23
CA ILE A 382 -7.93 -14.65 -7.05
C ILE A 382 -8.82 -13.46 -7.41
N LEU A 383 -9.95 -13.34 -6.71
CA LEU A 383 -10.74 -12.12 -6.62
C LEU A 383 -10.48 -11.46 -5.26
N ILE A 384 -9.99 -10.22 -5.25
CA ILE A 384 -9.93 -9.44 -4.00
C ILE A 384 -11.33 -8.92 -3.72
N ALA A 385 -12.11 -9.66 -2.93
CA ALA A 385 -13.52 -9.43 -2.69
C ALA A 385 -13.80 -8.34 -1.63
N GLU A 386 -12.80 -7.97 -0.83
CA GLU A 386 -12.86 -6.82 0.06
C GLU A 386 -11.44 -6.26 0.27
N ASN A 387 -11.20 -5.01 -0.11
CA ASN A 387 -9.99 -4.29 0.30
C ASN A 387 -10.25 -2.80 0.51
N GLY A 388 -9.62 -2.24 1.54
CA GLY A 388 -9.76 -0.85 1.91
C GLY A 388 -9.29 -0.62 3.34
N TRP A 389 -9.44 0.61 3.80
CA TRP A 389 -9.17 0.97 5.19
C TRP A 389 -10.34 1.78 5.77
N PHE A 390 -10.14 2.43 6.91
CA PHE A 390 -11.14 3.28 7.54
C PHE A 390 -10.55 4.63 7.93
N THR A 391 -11.44 5.61 8.08
CA THR A 391 -11.16 6.90 8.71
C THR A 391 -12.01 7.06 9.96
N ASP A 392 -11.65 8.00 10.82
CA ASP A 392 -12.52 8.39 11.94
C ASP A 392 -13.82 9.05 11.42
N ASN A 393 -14.89 9.01 12.21
CA ASN A 393 -16.21 9.50 11.82
C ASN A 393 -16.30 11.01 11.51
N HIS A 394 -15.37 11.81 12.03
CA HIS A 394 -15.33 13.27 11.81
C HIS A 394 -14.81 13.62 10.42
N VAL A 395 -14.08 12.70 9.77
CA VAL A 395 -13.64 12.83 8.39
C VAL A 395 -14.85 12.65 7.48
N LYS A 396 -15.22 13.71 6.76
CA LYS A 396 -16.38 13.71 5.85
C LYS A 396 -15.96 13.28 4.44
N THR A 397 -15.54 14.24 3.61
CA THR A 397 -15.22 14.02 2.20
C THR A 397 -13.73 14.03 1.88
N ASP A 398 -12.90 14.68 2.69
CA ASP A 398 -11.45 14.70 2.51
C ASP A 398 -10.77 13.56 3.28
N ASP A 399 -10.77 12.38 2.68
CA ASP A 399 -10.23 11.13 3.23
C ASP A 399 -8.88 10.76 2.62
N THR A 400 -7.93 11.70 2.68
CA THR A 400 -6.58 11.54 2.11
C THR A 400 -5.87 10.23 2.56
N THR A 401 -6.10 9.77 3.79
CA THR A 401 -5.56 8.49 4.28
C THR A 401 -6.15 7.29 3.53
N ALA A 402 -7.42 7.31 3.15
CA ALA A 402 -8.06 6.26 2.37
C ALA A 402 -7.48 6.19 0.95
N ILE A 403 -7.21 7.34 0.31
CA ILE A 403 -6.50 7.39 -0.98
C ILE A 403 -5.12 6.72 -0.86
N TYR A 404 -4.34 7.10 0.15
CA TYR A 404 -3.00 6.56 0.32
C TYR A 404 -3.01 5.04 0.50
N MET A 405 -3.91 4.53 1.33
CA MET A 405 -4.07 3.10 1.56
C MET A 405 -4.52 2.37 0.29
N MET A 406 -5.53 2.89 -0.41
CA MET A 406 -6.00 2.32 -1.68
C MET A 406 -4.90 2.29 -2.73
N LYS A 407 -4.16 3.40 -2.90
CA LYS A 407 -3.04 3.52 -3.82
C LYS A 407 -1.97 2.45 -3.54
N ASN A 408 -1.61 2.27 -2.28
CA ASN A 408 -0.64 1.26 -1.88
C ASN A 408 -1.14 -0.16 -2.13
N PHE A 409 -2.39 -0.48 -1.74
CA PHE A 409 -2.93 -1.82 -1.95
C PHE A 409 -3.05 -2.16 -3.43
N ILE A 410 -3.64 -1.30 -4.25
CA ILE A 410 -3.77 -1.51 -5.69
C ILE A 410 -2.37 -1.67 -6.32
N ASN A 411 -1.37 -0.89 -5.90
CA ASN A 411 -0.01 -1.06 -6.41
C ASN A 411 0.62 -2.40 -5.99
N LYS A 412 0.34 -2.89 -4.78
CA LYS A 412 0.78 -4.22 -4.33
C LYS A 412 0.12 -5.35 -5.13
N VAL A 413 -1.13 -5.20 -5.52
CA VAL A 413 -1.81 -6.13 -6.43
C VAL A 413 -1.15 -6.11 -7.81
N LEU A 414 -0.91 -4.92 -8.37
CA LEU A 414 -0.26 -4.79 -9.67
C LEU A 414 1.13 -5.43 -9.68
N GLN A 415 1.90 -5.25 -8.61
CA GLN A 415 3.19 -5.90 -8.42
C GLN A 415 3.06 -7.43 -8.35
N ALA A 416 2.07 -7.95 -7.62
CA ALA A 416 1.82 -9.39 -7.52
C ALA A 416 1.50 -10.01 -8.89
N ILE A 417 0.70 -9.33 -9.70
CA ILE A 417 0.39 -9.77 -11.08
C ILE A 417 1.65 -9.74 -11.96
N LYS A 418 2.38 -8.62 -11.95
CA LYS A 418 3.46 -8.36 -12.92
C LYS A 418 4.76 -9.08 -12.62
N TYR A 419 5.13 -9.18 -11.34
CA TYR A 419 6.44 -9.69 -10.92
C TYR A 419 6.35 -11.08 -10.28
N ASP A 420 5.22 -11.40 -9.66
CA ASP A 420 5.09 -12.67 -8.93
C ASP A 420 4.19 -13.68 -9.65
N ASP A 421 3.62 -13.31 -10.80
CA ASP A 421 2.74 -14.17 -11.60
C ASP A 421 1.58 -14.73 -10.76
N VAL A 422 0.99 -13.88 -9.91
CA VAL A 422 -0.24 -14.19 -9.17
C VAL A 422 -1.44 -13.86 -10.06
N ASP A 423 -2.33 -14.83 -10.32
CA ASP A 423 -3.53 -14.63 -11.14
C ASP A 423 -4.65 -13.90 -10.38
N VAL A 424 -4.46 -12.60 -10.13
CA VAL A 424 -5.52 -11.73 -9.62
C VAL A 424 -6.32 -11.17 -10.80
N PHE A 425 -7.61 -11.49 -10.87
CA PHE A 425 -8.47 -11.08 -11.99
C PHE A 425 -9.45 -9.94 -11.66
N GLY A 426 -9.59 -9.58 -10.38
CA GLY A 426 -10.44 -8.46 -10.00
C GLY A 426 -10.17 -7.90 -8.60
N TYR A 427 -10.65 -6.67 -8.39
CA TYR A 427 -10.48 -5.91 -7.15
C TYR A 427 -11.76 -5.19 -6.74
N THR A 428 -12.24 -5.50 -5.53
CA THR A 428 -13.39 -4.85 -4.88
C THR A 428 -12.92 -3.83 -3.85
N ALA A 429 -13.08 -2.55 -4.15
CA ALA A 429 -12.92 -1.49 -3.17
C ALA A 429 -14.01 -1.58 -2.10
N TRP A 430 -13.64 -1.42 -0.82
CA TRP A 430 -14.58 -1.48 0.29
C TRP A 430 -14.57 -0.22 1.15
N SER A 431 -15.69 0.48 1.34
CA SER A 431 -17.07 0.21 0.85
C SER A 431 -17.56 1.24 -0.17
N LEU A 432 -18.69 0.97 -0.85
CA LEU A 432 -19.33 1.97 -1.71
C LEU A 432 -19.68 3.23 -0.92
N LEU A 433 -20.39 3.09 0.20
CA LEU A 433 -20.87 4.21 1.01
C LEU A 433 -20.65 3.94 2.49
N ASP A 434 -20.62 5.02 3.28
CA ASP A 434 -20.56 4.94 4.73
C ASP A 434 -21.81 4.23 5.27
N GLY A 435 -21.63 3.33 6.24
CA GLY A 435 -22.71 2.59 6.89
C GLY A 435 -22.41 2.26 8.35
N PHE A 436 -23.13 1.27 8.88
CA PHE A 436 -22.94 0.75 10.23
C PHE A 436 -21.77 -0.24 10.26
N GLU A 437 -20.68 0.09 10.96
CA GLU A 437 -19.43 -0.67 10.97
C GLU A 437 -19.31 -1.62 12.17
N TRP A 438 -20.31 -2.48 12.32
CA TRP A 438 -20.32 -3.60 13.29
C TRP A 438 -20.09 -3.12 14.73
N GLN A 439 -19.07 -3.64 15.43
CA GLN A 439 -18.72 -3.21 16.78
C GLN A 439 -18.32 -1.73 16.89
N HIS A 440 -17.92 -1.11 15.78
CA HIS A 440 -17.56 0.30 15.73
C HIS A 440 -18.77 1.20 15.48
N ALA A 441 -19.94 0.64 15.16
CA ALA A 441 -21.14 1.38 14.82
C ALA A 441 -20.83 2.51 13.81
N TYR A 442 -21.10 3.77 14.15
CA TYR A 442 -20.81 4.93 13.30
C TYR A 442 -19.55 5.72 13.71
N ASN A 443 -18.65 5.12 14.51
CA ASN A 443 -17.43 5.80 14.98
C ASN A 443 -16.29 5.81 13.95
N ILE A 444 -16.39 4.96 12.92
CA ILE A 444 -15.47 4.94 11.79
C ILE A 444 -16.27 5.03 10.48
N ARG A 445 -15.59 5.34 9.39
CA ARG A 445 -16.14 5.43 8.04
C ARG A 445 -15.26 4.67 7.07
N ARG A 446 -15.89 3.93 6.14
CA ARG A 446 -15.20 3.11 5.12
C ARG A 446 -15.65 3.41 3.69
N GLY A 447 -16.73 4.18 3.52
CA GLY A 447 -17.32 4.43 2.23
C GLY A 447 -16.49 5.34 1.35
N LEU A 448 -16.50 5.09 0.04
CA LEU A 448 -16.05 6.04 -0.98
C LEU A 448 -17.02 7.23 -1.10
N PHE A 449 -18.28 7.04 -0.70
CA PHE A 449 -19.29 8.09 -0.61
C PHE A 449 -19.64 8.39 0.84
N TYR A 450 -19.52 9.66 1.21
CA TYR A 450 -19.93 10.19 2.50
C TYR A 450 -21.45 10.20 2.60
N VAL A 451 -21.95 9.73 3.74
CA VAL A 451 -23.36 9.82 4.13
C VAL A 451 -23.48 10.57 5.46
N ASP A 452 -24.26 11.65 5.44
CA ASP A 452 -24.69 12.30 6.67
C ASP A 452 -25.89 11.56 7.27
N PHE A 453 -25.62 10.72 8.28
CA PHE A 453 -26.65 9.92 8.95
C PHE A 453 -27.71 10.76 9.68
N LYS A 454 -27.43 12.05 9.96
CA LYS A 454 -28.40 12.97 10.59
C LYS A 454 -29.34 13.63 9.60
N SER A 455 -28.98 13.64 8.31
CA SER A 455 -29.81 14.21 7.26
C SER A 455 -30.86 13.21 6.81
N GLU A 456 -32.12 13.62 6.70
CA GLU A 456 -33.19 12.78 6.14
C GLU A 456 -32.93 12.41 4.68
N LYS A 457 -32.20 13.25 3.94
CA LYS A 457 -31.92 13.03 2.51
C LYS A 457 -30.86 11.95 2.27
N LYS A 458 -29.90 11.81 3.18
CA LYS A 458 -28.76 10.86 3.09
C LYS A 458 -28.12 10.83 1.69
N GLU A 459 -27.73 11.99 1.17
CA GLU A 459 -27.06 12.06 -0.13
C GLU A 459 -25.75 11.26 -0.11
N ARG A 460 -25.42 10.66 -1.26
CA ARG A 460 -24.14 9.96 -1.47
C ARG A 460 -23.16 10.98 -2.03
N ILE A 461 -22.40 11.62 -1.16
CA ILE A 461 -21.46 12.68 -1.54
C ILE A 461 -20.09 12.04 -1.84
N PRO A 462 -19.55 12.13 -3.06
CA PRO A 462 -18.28 11.49 -3.40
C PRO A 462 -17.15 12.08 -2.55
N LYS A 463 -16.34 11.21 -1.94
CA LYS A 463 -15.12 11.59 -1.22
C LYS A 463 -13.93 11.74 -2.18
N SER A 464 -12.81 12.22 -1.67
CA SER A 464 -11.54 12.27 -2.40
C SER A 464 -11.14 10.87 -2.90
N SER A 465 -11.38 9.82 -2.11
CA SER A 465 -11.16 8.42 -2.51
C SER A 465 -12.05 7.94 -3.66
N ALA A 466 -13.32 8.37 -3.75
CA ALA A 466 -14.18 8.03 -4.89
C ALA A 466 -13.66 8.63 -6.21
N LEU A 467 -13.23 9.89 -6.17
CA LEU A 467 -12.62 10.57 -7.32
C LEU A 467 -11.35 9.87 -7.78
N TYR A 468 -10.51 9.48 -6.81
CA TYR A 468 -9.28 8.75 -7.08
C TYR A 468 -9.56 7.38 -7.70
N TYR A 469 -10.48 6.60 -7.11
CA TYR A 469 -10.82 5.26 -7.60
C TYR A 469 -11.44 5.30 -9.00
N LYS A 470 -12.34 6.26 -9.27
CA LYS A 470 -12.86 6.53 -10.61
C LYS A 470 -11.75 6.72 -11.64
N GLN A 471 -10.72 7.49 -11.31
CA GLN A 471 -9.59 7.70 -12.21
C GLN A 471 -8.81 6.40 -12.45
N ILE A 472 -8.55 5.61 -11.41
CA ILE A 472 -7.86 4.31 -11.53
C ILE A 472 -8.62 3.37 -12.47
N ILE A 473 -9.95 3.32 -12.37
CA ILE A 473 -10.78 2.49 -13.26
C ILE A 473 -10.70 2.98 -14.71
N GLN A 474 -10.85 4.29 -14.93
CA GLN A 474 -10.78 4.89 -16.26
C GLN A 474 -9.44 4.66 -16.95
N GLU A 475 -8.35 4.68 -16.18
CA GLU A 475 -7.00 4.45 -16.67
C GLU A 475 -6.64 2.96 -16.72
N ASN A 476 -7.33 2.10 -15.96
CA ASN A 476 -6.95 0.71 -15.72
C ASN A 476 -5.54 0.56 -15.10
N GLY A 477 -5.18 1.44 -14.15
CA GLY A 477 -3.89 1.38 -13.46
C GLY A 477 -3.31 2.74 -13.11
N PHE A 478 -1.98 2.84 -13.11
CA PHE A 478 -1.25 4.07 -12.74
C PHE A 478 -0.48 4.62 -13.93
N PHE A 479 -0.91 5.75 -14.48
CA PHE A 479 -0.17 6.41 -15.55
C PHE A 479 0.68 7.55 -15.00
N PRO A 480 1.93 7.68 -15.46
CA PRO A 480 2.73 8.85 -15.15
C PRO A 480 2.22 10.03 -16.00
N ARG A 481 1.18 10.74 -15.52
CA ARG A 481 0.64 11.92 -16.19
C ARG A 481 1.68 13.05 -16.41
N GLU A 482 2.81 13.01 -15.70
CA GLU A 482 3.82 14.07 -15.69
C GLU A 482 5.19 13.66 -16.24
N SER A 483 5.40 12.42 -16.68
CA SER A 483 6.64 12.06 -17.38
C SER A 483 6.60 12.60 -18.81
N THR A 484 6.80 13.91 -18.96
CA THR A 484 7.22 14.46 -20.25
C THR A 484 8.45 13.66 -20.71
N PRO A 485 8.54 13.28 -22.00
CA PRO A 485 9.66 12.51 -22.52
C PRO A 485 11.00 13.11 -22.07
N SER A 486 11.99 12.25 -21.86
CA SER A 486 13.36 12.70 -21.59
C SER A 486 13.80 13.68 -22.67
N LEU A 487 14.25 14.86 -22.27
CA LEU A 487 14.74 15.86 -23.21
C LEU A 487 16.18 15.50 -23.59
N GLN A 488 16.46 15.41 -24.89
CA GLN A 488 17.82 15.26 -25.37
C GLN A 488 18.43 16.65 -25.66
N ALA A 489 19.12 17.23 -24.68
CA ALA A 489 19.72 18.55 -24.80
C ALA A 489 20.91 18.74 -23.83
N GLN A 490 21.65 19.85 -24.00
CA GLN A 490 22.81 20.21 -23.18
C GLN A 490 22.60 21.56 -22.48
N PHE A 491 23.09 21.76 -21.27
CA PHE A 491 23.08 23.07 -20.65
C PHE A 491 24.03 24.04 -21.40
N SER A 492 24.00 25.32 -21.02
CA SER A 492 24.96 26.29 -21.53
C SER A 492 26.41 25.89 -21.20
N CYS A 493 27.40 26.29 -22.00
CA CYS A 493 28.80 25.96 -21.74
C CYS A 493 29.37 26.69 -20.50
N ASP A 494 28.72 27.75 -20.02
CA ASP A 494 29.04 28.43 -18.75
C ASP A 494 28.32 27.82 -17.54
N PHE A 495 27.62 26.69 -17.69
CA PHE A 495 26.87 26.05 -16.62
C PHE A 495 27.81 25.45 -15.57
N SER A 496 27.63 25.86 -14.31
CA SER A 496 28.43 25.37 -13.19
C SER A 496 27.96 24.00 -12.73
N TRP A 497 28.75 22.97 -13.01
CA TRP A 497 28.62 21.66 -12.36
C TRP A 497 29.46 21.62 -11.08
N GLY A 498 28.84 21.22 -9.97
CA GLY A 498 29.55 21.18 -8.70
C GLY A 498 29.13 20.03 -7.80
N ILE A 499 29.81 19.91 -6.67
CA ILE A 499 29.49 19.00 -5.59
C ILE A 499 29.58 19.77 -4.29
N THR A 500 28.65 19.52 -3.38
CA THR A 500 28.51 20.26 -2.12
C THR A 500 28.98 19.41 -0.96
N GLU A 501 29.64 20.06 0.00
CA GLU A 501 30.00 19.47 1.28
C GLU A 501 29.52 20.41 2.39
N SER A 502 28.94 19.84 3.44
CA SER A 502 28.18 20.62 4.45
C SER A 502 29.09 21.38 5.41
N VAL A 503 30.11 20.73 5.95
CA VAL A 503 31.10 21.31 6.87
C VAL A 503 32.38 20.45 6.80
N LEU A 504 33.55 21.05 6.52
CA LEU A 504 34.85 20.45 6.85
C LEU A 504 34.99 20.50 8.39
N LYS A 505 34.53 19.47 9.12
CA LYS A 505 34.40 19.57 10.59
C LYS A 505 35.73 19.42 11.34
N ALA A 506 36.01 20.40 12.21
CA ALA A 506 36.30 20.12 13.62
C ALA A 506 34.97 19.87 14.36
N GLU A 507 35.01 19.03 15.39
CA GLU A 507 33.89 18.20 15.88
C GLU A 507 32.67 18.90 16.51
N LEU A 508 31.59 18.08 16.56
CA LEU A 508 30.56 17.89 17.60
C LEU A 508 29.07 17.97 17.14
N VAL A 509 28.41 16.84 17.43
CA VAL A 509 27.02 16.39 17.68
C VAL A 509 25.82 16.99 16.92
N ALA A 510 24.87 16.10 16.56
CA ALA A 510 23.59 16.36 15.92
C ALA A 510 22.40 16.00 16.84
N SER A 511 21.26 16.66 16.64
CA SER A 511 19.99 16.41 17.33
C SER A 511 18.84 16.02 16.36
N SER A 512 18.01 15.10 16.85
CA SER A 512 16.60 14.73 16.59
C SER A 512 15.95 14.86 15.18
N PRO A 513 15.21 13.84 14.69
CA PRO A 513 14.25 14.01 13.61
C PRO A 513 12.86 14.43 14.15
N GLN A 514 12.30 15.50 13.61
CA GLN A 514 10.92 15.93 13.80
C GLN A 514 10.17 15.86 12.45
N PHE A 515 8.99 15.22 12.48
CA PHE A 515 7.87 15.22 11.54
C PHE A 515 8.14 15.06 10.02
N CYS A 516 7.44 14.10 9.40
CA CYS A 516 7.35 13.95 7.93
C CYS A 516 5.89 14.05 7.49
N ASP A 517 5.48 15.20 6.93
CA ASP A 517 4.43 15.33 5.91
C ASP A 517 4.54 16.69 5.19
N SER A 518 4.18 16.76 3.89
CA SER A 518 3.87 18.04 3.24
C SER A 518 2.76 18.01 2.15
N SER A 519 2.08 16.90 1.80
CA SER A 519 0.92 16.98 0.86
C SER A 519 -0.38 17.03 1.62
N LEU A 520 -1.17 18.05 1.31
CA LEU A 520 -2.60 18.13 1.62
C LEU A 520 -3.36 18.21 0.29
N TYR A 521 -4.53 17.60 0.15
CA TYR A 521 -5.38 17.86 -1.01
C TYR A 521 -6.48 18.81 -0.56
N LEU A 522 -6.70 19.89 -1.32
CA LEU A 522 -7.79 20.82 -1.03
C LEU A 522 -8.88 20.65 -2.08
N TRP A 523 -10.08 20.35 -1.62
CA TRP A 523 -11.25 20.23 -2.48
C TRP A 523 -11.85 21.61 -2.79
N ASN A 524 -12.15 21.85 -4.07
CA ASN A 524 -13.00 22.95 -4.53
C ASN A 524 -12.50 24.37 -4.17
N VAL A 525 -11.19 24.58 -4.11
CA VAL A 525 -10.59 25.89 -3.79
C VAL A 525 -10.94 26.96 -4.84
N THR A 526 -11.19 26.55 -6.08
CA THR A 526 -11.54 27.41 -7.22
C THR A 526 -13.03 27.42 -7.56
N GLY A 527 -13.88 26.65 -6.87
CA GLY A 527 -15.32 26.57 -7.16
C GLY A 527 -15.70 25.69 -8.37
N ASP A 528 -14.73 24.95 -8.95
CA ASP A 528 -14.92 24.11 -10.15
C ASP A 528 -15.28 22.65 -9.86
N GLY A 529 -15.39 22.26 -8.59
CA GLY A 529 -15.64 20.88 -8.20
C GLY A 529 -14.45 19.93 -8.41
N LEU A 530 -13.24 20.46 -8.66
CA LEU A 530 -12.02 19.67 -8.85
C LEU A 530 -11.18 19.58 -7.56
N LEU A 531 -10.36 18.54 -7.49
CA LEU A 531 -9.39 18.32 -6.42
C LEU A 531 -8.10 19.08 -6.76
N HIS A 532 -7.68 20.01 -5.89
CA HIS A 532 -6.43 20.76 -6.05
C HIS A 532 -5.37 20.17 -5.11
N LYS A 533 -4.34 19.56 -5.69
CA LYS A 533 -3.18 19.04 -4.95
C LYS A 533 -2.42 20.21 -4.29
N VAL A 534 -2.31 20.20 -2.96
CA VAL A 534 -1.25 20.94 -2.23
C VAL A 534 -0.08 19.97 -2.07
N GLU A 535 1.08 20.37 -2.55
CA GLU A 535 2.16 19.43 -2.82
C GLU A 535 3.06 19.10 -1.62
N GLY A 536 3.11 17.81 -1.33
CA GLY A 536 4.18 17.09 -0.63
C GLY A 536 3.97 15.58 -0.75
N ASP A 537 4.26 15.08 -1.93
CA ASP A 537 3.86 13.76 -2.40
C ASP A 537 4.59 12.63 -1.65
N ILE A 538 3.86 11.75 -0.94
CA ILE A 538 4.43 10.52 -0.32
C ILE A 538 4.40 9.31 -1.26
N THR A 539 4.09 9.50 -2.55
CA THR A 539 4.02 8.41 -3.56
C THR A 539 5.26 8.30 -4.42
N CYS A 540 6.29 9.01 -3.99
CA CYS A 540 7.59 9.08 -4.62
C CYS A 540 8.49 8.00 -4.04
N LEU A 541 9.33 7.41 -4.91
CA LEU A 541 10.45 6.55 -4.50
C LEU A 541 11.14 7.23 -3.30
N SER A 542 11.31 6.53 -2.18
CA SER A 542 11.83 7.16 -0.96
C SER A 542 13.16 6.56 -0.55
N SER A 543 14.06 7.38 -0.04
CA SER A 543 15.32 6.90 0.53
C SER A 543 15.13 6.13 1.85
N PRO A 544 16.17 5.49 2.40
CA PRO A 544 16.13 4.88 3.74
C PRO A 544 15.74 5.87 4.84
N SER A 545 16.10 7.14 4.67
CA SER A 545 15.66 8.25 5.55
C SER A 545 14.26 8.78 5.22
N ARG A 546 13.52 8.08 4.34
CA ARG A 546 12.16 8.42 3.88
C ARG A 546 12.08 9.74 3.10
N LEU A 547 13.15 10.16 2.44
CA LEU A 547 13.13 11.33 1.54
C LEU A 547 12.46 10.98 0.22
N ALA A 548 11.38 11.69 -0.14
CA ALA A 548 10.65 11.52 -1.39
C ALA A 548 11.47 11.98 -2.62
N VAL A 549 11.56 11.12 -3.64
CA VAL A 549 12.16 11.39 -4.95
C VAL A 549 11.09 11.93 -5.90
N VAL A 550 11.02 13.25 -6.00
CA VAL A 550 10.01 14.02 -6.76
C VAL A 550 10.69 14.88 -7.85
N PRO A 551 11.18 14.29 -8.95
CA PRO A 551 11.98 15.04 -9.93
C PRO A 551 11.27 16.26 -10.50
N TRP A 552 9.99 16.13 -10.84
CA TRP A 552 9.18 17.22 -11.39
C TRP A 552 8.96 18.36 -10.37
N GLY A 553 9.08 18.06 -9.07
CA GLY A 553 9.00 19.05 -7.98
C GLY A 553 10.10 20.11 -8.12
N MET A 554 11.30 19.70 -8.56
CA MET A 554 12.40 20.64 -8.87
C MET A 554 11.98 21.65 -9.94
N ARG A 555 11.41 21.17 -11.05
CA ARG A 555 10.92 22.04 -12.14
C ARG A 555 9.79 22.96 -11.68
N ARG A 556 8.87 22.47 -10.84
CA ARG A 556 7.80 23.29 -10.25
C ARG A 556 8.34 24.41 -9.37
N VAL A 557 9.28 24.10 -8.47
CA VAL A 557 9.93 25.10 -7.61
C VAL A 557 10.66 26.15 -8.47
N LEU A 558 11.40 25.74 -9.50
CA LEU A 558 12.09 26.66 -10.41
C LEU A 558 11.12 27.60 -11.15
N ARG A 559 9.98 27.06 -11.64
CA ARG A 559 8.91 27.88 -12.25
C ARG A 559 8.28 28.82 -11.23
N TRP A 560 8.03 28.35 -10.02
CA TRP A 560 7.47 29.16 -8.94
C TRP A 560 8.41 30.30 -8.55
N ILE A 561 9.73 30.05 -8.43
CA ILE A 561 10.73 31.09 -8.15
C ILE A 561 10.70 32.14 -9.26
N LYS A 562 10.75 31.72 -10.53
CA LYS A 562 10.67 32.65 -11.67
C LYS A 562 9.38 33.47 -11.67
N LYS A 563 8.23 32.84 -11.39
CA LYS A 563 6.92 33.50 -11.34
C LYS A 563 6.84 34.51 -10.20
N THR A 564 7.41 34.19 -9.04
CA THR A 564 7.29 34.97 -7.82
C THR A 564 8.33 36.10 -7.74
N TYR A 565 9.56 35.85 -8.18
CA TYR A 565 10.70 36.75 -8.00
C TYR A 565 11.29 37.29 -9.31
N GLY A 566 10.70 36.94 -10.46
CA GLY A 566 11.16 37.35 -11.77
C GLY A 566 12.31 36.51 -12.32
N ASP A 567 12.91 36.99 -13.41
CA ASP A 567 13.88 36.24 -14.21
C ASP A 567 15.33 36.43 -13.70
N ILE A 568 15.58 35.94 -12.48
CA ILE A 568 16.87 35.98 -11.78
C ILE A 568 17.75 34.77 -12.13
N ASP A 569 19.06 34.90 -11.96
CA ASP A 569 19.99 33.77 -12.03
C ASP A 569 19.79 32.83 -10.83
N ILE A 570 19.61 31.54 -11.10
CA ILE A 570 19.35 30.51 -10.09
C ILE A 570 20.48 29.47 -10.09
N TYR A 571 21.02 29.21 -8.90
CA TYR A 571 21.97 28.13 -8.65
C TYR A 571 21.34 27.09 -7.71
N ILE A 572 21.34 25.83 -8.12
CA ILE A 572 20.92 24.71 -7.26
C ILE A 572 22.13 24.30 -6.44
N THR A 573 22.26 24.87 -5.25
CA THR A 573 23.48 24.77 -4.41
C THR A 573 23.59 23.47 -3.62
N ALA A 574 22.52 22.69 -3.52
CA ALA A 574 22.55 21.33 -2.96
C ALA A 574 21.34 20.53 -3.46
N ASN A 575 21.58 19.38 -4.09
CA ASN A 575 20.53 18.42 -4.44
C ASN A 575 21.07 16.99 -4.42
N GLY A 576 20.41 16.09 -3.68
CA GLY A 576 20.89 14.73 -3.49
C GLY A 576 19.96 13.89 -2.62
N ILE A 577 20.27 12.60 -2.52
CA ILE A 577 19.47 11.58 -1.85
C ILE A 577 20.38 10.63 -1.08
N ASP A 578 19.93 10.13 0.07
CA ASP A 578 20.61 9.04 0.76
C ASP A 578 20.27 7.70 0.10
N ASP A 579 21.24 6.79 0.07
CA ASP A 579 21.13 5.51 -0.62
C ASP A 579 21.40 4.36 0.36
N PRO A 580 20.59 3.27 0.36
CA PRO A 580 20.82 2.14 1.26
C PRO A 580 22.14 1.42 0.96
N SER A 581 22.68 1.52 -0.26
CA SER A 581 23.80 0.69 -0.72
C SER A 581 25.18 1.28 -0.39
N LEU A 582 26.11 0.40 0.00
CA LEU A 582 27.53 0.75 0.17
C LEU A 582 28.27 0.82 -1.18
N ASP A 583 27.92 -0.08 -2.10
CA ASP A 583 28.70 -0.33 -3.33
C ASP A 583 27.92 -0.09 -4.63
N ASN A 584 26.59 -0.18 -4.63
CA ASN A 584 25.74 0.00 -5.82
C ASN A 584 24.58 0.98 -5.57
N ASP A 585 24.80 2.27 -5.83
CA ASP A 585 23.88 3.36 -5.51
C ASP A 585 22.89 3.69 -6.64
N GLU A 586 22.07 2.71 -7.00
CA GLU A 586 21.07 2.81 -8.07
C GLU A 586 20.01 3.88 -7.83
N LEU A 587 19.55 4.02 -6.58
CA LEU A 587 18.57 5.05 -6.21
C LEU A 587 19.14 6.44 -6.50
N ARG A 588 20.41 6.66 -6.15
CA ARG A 588 21.09 7.92 -6.44
C ARG A 588 21.30 8.17 -7.94
N ASN A 589 21.65 7.13 -8.71
CA ASN A 589 21.77 7.24 -10.16
C ASN A 589 20.43 7.64 -10.79
N TYR A 590 19.35 6.97 -10.39
CA TYR A 590 18.00 7.30 -10.81
C TYR A 590 17.62 8.73 -10.42
N TYR A 591 17.87 9.12 -9.16
CA TYR A 591 17.60 10.45 -8.63
C TYR A 591 18.30 11.52 -9.46
N LEU A 592 19.62 11.42 -9.64
CA LEU A 592 20.42 12.37 -10.41
C LEU A 592 19.90 12.46 -11.86
N GLY A 593 19.65 11.32 -12.50
CA GLY A 593 19.20 11.28 -13.88
C GLY A 593 17.87 12.01 -14.06
N LYS A 594 16.89 11.76 -13.18
CA LYS A 594 15.57 12.38 -13.28
C LYS A 594 15.55 13.84 -12.85
N TYR A 595 16.23 14.21 -11.76
CA TYR A 595 16.25 15.61 -11.30
C TYR A 595 16.98 16.52 -12.29
N VAL A 596 18.13 16.08 -12.84
CA VAL A 596 18.86 16.86 -13.85
C VAL A 596 18.03 16.97 -15.15
N GLN A 597 17.27 15.95 -15.53
CA GLN A 597 16.31 16.05 -16.66
C GLN A 597 15.25 17.13 -16.43
N GLU A 598 14.68 17.22 -15.23
CA GLU A 598 13.66 18.24 -14.92
C GLU A 598 14.25 19.65 -14.82
N VAL A 599 15.50 19.78 -14.35
CA VAL A 599 16.28 21.03 -14.41
C VAL A 599 16.54 21.44 -15.87
N LEU A 600 16.88 20.49 -16.74
CA LEU A 600 17.10 20.73 -18.16
C LEU A 600 15.81 21.18 -18.86
N LYS A 601 14.66 20.59 -18.51
CA LYS A 601 13.34 21.04 -18.98
C LYS A 601 13.00 22.43 -18.47
N ALA A 602 13.28 22.76 -17.20
CA ALA A 602 13.09 24.11 -16.68
C ALA A 602 13.95 25.14 -17.45
N TYR A 603 15.19 24.78 -17.79
CA TYR A 603 16.10 25.61 -18.59
C TYR A 603 15.58 25.81 -20.03
N TYR A 604 15.25 24.73 -20.74
CA TYR A 604 14.89 24.78 -22.16
C TYR A 604 13.44 25.14 -22.46
N ILE A 605 12.51 24.54 -21.72
CA ILE A 605 11.06 24.66 -21.97
C ILE A 605 10.52 25.87 -21.22
N ASP A 606 10.81 25.98 -19.93
CA ASP A 606 10.24 27.03 -19.07
C ASP A 606 11.08 28.33 -19.09
N LYS A 607 12.23 28.29 -19.78
CA LYS A 607 13.18 29.40 -19.93
C LYS A 607 13.65 29.97 -18.58
N VAL A 608 13.85 29.12 -17.58
CA VAL A 608 14.39 29.55 -16.27
C VAL A 608 15.91 29.74 -16.39
N LYS A 609 16.43 30.88 -15.91
CA LYS A 609 17.88 31.20 -15.91
C LYS A 609 18.65 30.40 -14.86
N ILE A 610 18.85 29.11 -15.13
CA ILE A 610 19.59 28.21 -14.26
C ILE A 610 21.06 28.25 -14.66
N LYS A 611 21.94 28.56 -13.70
CA LYS A 611 23.37 28.77 -13.92
C LYS A 611 24.26 27.67 -13.34
N GLY A 612 23.73 26.80 -12.49
CA GLY A 612 24.50 25.67 -11.99
C GLY A 612 23.72 24.67 -11.16
N TYR A 613 24.29 23.47 -11.05
CA TYR A 613 23.78 22.34 -10.29
C TYR A 613 24.88 21.71 -9.45
N TYR A 614 24.65 21.64 -8.14
CA TYR A 614 25.61 21.13 -7.17
C TYR A 614 25.02 19.91 -6.45
N ALA A 615 25.63 18.74 -6.71
CA ALA A 615 25.17 17.48 -6.14
C ALA A 615 25.56 17.38 -4.66
N PHE A 616 24.67 16.86 -3.81
CA PHE A 616 24.90 16.66 -2.38
C PHE A 616 25.03 15.16 -2.08
N LYS A 617 26.13 14.64 -1.51
CA LYS A 617 27.37 15.31 -1.03
C LYS A 617 28.63 14.52 -1.42
N LEU A 618 29.83 15.06 -1.19
CA LEU A 618 31.08 14.41 -1.59
C LEU A 618 31.34 13.09 -0.85
N THR A 619 31.44 13.10 0.48
CA THR A 619 31.81 11.92 1.27
C THR A 619 30.79 11.56 2.36
N GLU A 620 30.63 10.27 2.59
CA GLU A 620 29.81 9.72 3.69
C GLU A 620 30.53 9.81 5.04
N GLU A 621 29.77 10.00 6.10
CA GLU A 621 30.24 9.85 7.49
C GLU A 621 29.68 8.54 8.06
N LYS A 622 30.49 7.78 8.83
CA LYS A 622 30.14 6.43 9.32
C LYS A 622 28.85 6.35 10.17
N SER A 623 28.38 7.47 10.73
CA SER A 623 27.22 7.57 11.63
C SER A 623 26.07 8.43 11.10
N LYS A 624 26.06 8.76 9.81
CA LYS A 624 25.01 9.57 9.16
C LYS A 624 24.36 8.84 7.99
N PRO A 625 23.18 9.30 7.54
CA PRO A 625 22.58 8.79 6.31
C PRO A 625 23.52 8.95 5.11
N ARG A 626 23.47 7.98 4.21
CA ARG A 626 24.46 7.72 3.15
C ARG A 626 24.25 8.60 1.91
N PHE A 627 24.54 9.90 2.03
CA PHE A 627 24.42 10.89 0.95
C PHE A 627 25.68 11.04 0.08
N GLY A 628 26.79 10.38 0.39
CA GLY A 628 28.10 10.66 -0.21
C GLY A 628 28.39 9.85 -1.47
N PHE A 629 28.93 10.51 -2.50
CA PHE A 629 29.40 9.85 -3.73
C PHE A 629 30.60 8.93 -3.47
N PHE A 630 31.28 9.17 -2.35
CA PHE A 630 32.34 8.34 -1.84
C PHE A 630 31.94 7.77 -0.48
N THR A 631 32.26 6.51 -0.24
CA THR A 631 32.11 5.88 1.09
C THR A 631 33.01 6.57 2.12
N SER A 632 32.82 6.26 3.40
CA SER A 632 33.69 6.79 4.48
C SER A 632 35.17 6.43 4.29
N ASP A 633 35.46 5.37 3.55
CA ASP A 633 36.81 4.89 3.25
C ASP A 633 37.31 5.42 1.89
N SER A 634 36.68 6.48 1.37
CA SER A 634 37.04 7.16 0.11
C SER A 634 36.94 6.29 -1.16
N LYS A 635 36.13 5.24 -1.15
CA LYS A 635 35.83 4.47 -2.38
C LYS A 635 34.73 5.17 -3.17
N GLY A 636 34.97 5.43 -4.46
CA GLY A 636 33.98 6.03 -5.35
C GLY A 636 32.86 5.05 -5.70
N LYS A 637 31.61 5.49 -5.57
CA LYS A 637 30.43 4.71 -5.93
C LYS A 637 30.09 4.83 -7.42
N PRO A 638 29.26 3.94 -8.00
CA PRO A 638 28.83 4.01 -9.39
C PRO A 638 28.28 5.38 -9.83
N SER A 639 27.60 6.10 -8.92
CA SER A 639 27.13 7.45 -9.19
C SER A 639 28.19 8.48 -9.52
N VAL A 640 29.45 8.29 -9.09
CA VAL A 640 30.58 9.13 -9.50
C VAL A 640 30.73 9.07 -11.02
N LYS A 641 30.69 7.85 -11.59
CA LYS A 641 30.81 7.64 -13.04
C LYS A 641 29.61 8.21 -13.78
N PHE A 642 28.40 8.01 -13.24
CA PHE A 642 27.18 8.55 -13.83
C PHE A 642 27.18 10.08 -13.84
N TYR A 643 27.51 10.72 -12.72
CA TYR A 643 27.57 12.18 -12.62
C TYR A 643 28.68 12.78 -13.50
N ASN A 644 29.87 12.15 -13.55
CA ASN A 644 30.92 12.54 -14.49
C ASN A 644 30.46 12.44 -15.96
N THR A 645 29.64 11.45 -16.28
CA THR A 645 29.05 11.32 -17.63
C THR A 645 28.12 12.49 -17.94
N LEU A 646 27.27 12.90 -16.98
CA LEU A 646 26.41 14.08 -17.13
C LEU A 646 27.23 15.37 -17.32
N ILE A 647 28.30 15.55 -16.56
CA ILE A 647 29.20 16.72 -16.66
C ILE A 647 29.90 16.75 -18.03
N ASN A 648 30.51 15.64 -18.43
CA ASN A 648 31.23 15.53 -19.70
C ASN A 648 30.32 15.78 -20.90
N ASN A 649 29.09 15.32 -20.82
CA ASN A 649 28.07 15.51 -21.85
C ASN A 649 27.36 16.87 -21.74
N ASN A 650 27.65 17.65 -20.70
CA ASN A 650 26.94 18.85 -20.30
C ASN A 650 25.40 18.67 -20.31
N GLY A 651 24.90 17.51 -19.86
CA GLY A 651 23.48 17.15 -19.93
C GLY A 651 23.24 15.79 -20.61
N PHE A 652 22.19 15.72 -21.44
CA PHE A 652 21.72 14.49 -22.11
C PHE A 652 21.69 14.67 -23.65
N PRO A 653 22.84 14.78 -24.32
CA PRO A 653 22.88 15.03 -25.76
C PRO A 653 22.43 13.82 -26.59
N ALA A 654 21.91 14.08 -27.79
CA ALA A 654 21.56 13.06 -28.77
C ALA A 654 22.79 12.43 -29.44
N ASN A 655 23.87 13.21 -29.61
CA ASN A 655 25.16 12.83 -30.20
C ASN A 655 26.31 13.52 -29.46
N SER A 656 27.53 12.98 -29.49
CA SER A 656 28.71 13.52 -28.80
C SER A 656 29.19 14.84 -29.40
N SER A 657 28.54 15.96 -29.08
CA SER A 657 29.06 17.31 -29.31
C SER A 657 29.70 17.85 -28.02
N VAL A 658 31.02 18.00 -28.05
CA VAL A 658 31.79 18.69 -27.00
C VAL A 658 31.55 20.19 -27.14
N CYS A 659 31.23 20.87 -26.04
CA CYS A 659 31.27 22.34 -25.97
C CYS A 659 32.62 22.82 -26.54
N SER A 660 32.62 23.39 -27.73
CA SER A 660 33.80 24.09 -28.26
C SER A 660 33.83 25.47 -27.62
N PRO A 661 34.86 25.82 -26.84
CA PRO A 661 34.95 27.13 -26.19
C PRO A 661 35.23 28.20 -27.24
N SER A 662 34.17 28.69 -27.88
CA SER A 662 34.20 29.87 -28.74
C SER A 662 33.93 31.11 -27.89
N ASN A 663 34.98 31.58 -27.22
CA ASN A 663 35.31 32.98 -26.95
C ASN A 663 36.40 33.02 -25.88
N GLN A 664 37.65 32.88 -26.33
CA GLN A 664 38.78 33.35 -25.55
C GLN A 664 38.70 34.88 -25.47
N GLU A 665 38.08 35.39 -24.40
CA GLU A 665 38.51 36.68 -23.87
C GLU A 665 40.01 36.57 -23.58
N LYS A 666 40.79 37.47 -24.18
CA LYS A 666 42.25 37.48 -24.17
C LYS A 666 42.79 37.21 -22.75
N GLN A 667 43.34 36.02 -22.53
CA GLN A 667 44.04 35.67 -21.31
C GLN A 667 45.27 36.57 -21.15
N CYS A 668 45.20 37.52 -20.22
CA CYS A 668 46.37 38.25 -19.77
C CYS A 668 47.27 37.29 -18.96
N SER A 669 48.41 36.88 -19.52
CA SER A 669 49.36 35.96 -18.87
C SER A 669 49.83 36.48 -17.51
N PHE A 670 49.89 37.81 -17.35
CA PHE A 670 50.22 38.47 -16.09
C PHE A 670 49.15 38.31 -15.02
N CYS A 671 47.86 38.33 -15.40
CA CYS A 671 46.75 38.11 -14.45
C CYS A 671 46.69 36.66 -13.97
N LEU A 672 47.03 35.70 -14.83
CA LEU A 672 47.09 34.28 -14.47
C LEU A 672 48.25 33.99 -13.51
N PHE A 673 49.41 34.63 -13.72
CA PHE A 673 50.55 34.57 -12.80
C PHE A 673 50.22 35.17 -11.43
N ILE A 674 49.57 36.35 -11.38
CA ILE A 674 49.15 36.96 -10.12
C ILE A 674 48.12 36.09 -9.40
N SER A 675 47.14 35.52 -10.12
CA SER A 675 46.10 34.65 -9.56
C SER A 675 46.68 33.38 -8.93
N GLN A 676 47.57 32.68 -9.62
CA GLN A 676 48.18 31.44 -9.13
C GLN A 676 49.15 31.65 -7.96
N LYS A 677 49.77 32.84 -7.85
CA LYS A 677 50.79 33.14 -6.85
C LYS A 677 50.31 34.10 -5.75
N LYS A 678 48.99 34.38 -5.65
CA LYS A 678 48.39 35.21 -4.59
C LYS A 678 48.91 34.88 -3.17
N PRO A 679 49.00 33.60 -2.75
CA PRO A 679 49.48 33.27 -1.40
C PRO A 679 50.96 33.64 -1.21
N LEU A 680 51.80 33.41 -2.23
CA LEU A 680 53.23 33.72 -2.21
C LEU A 680 53.49 35.23 -2.22
N ILE A 681 52.71 35.99 -3.00
CA ILE A 681 52.78 37.46 -3.03
C ILE A 681 52.38 38.04 -1.66
N PHE A 682 51.29 37.53 -1.07
CA PHE A 682 50.86 37.93 0.26
C PHE A 682 51.92 37.61 1.33
N PHE A 683 52.50 36.41 1.28
CA PHE A 683 53.56 35.99 2.21
C PHE A 683 54.83 36.84 2.06
N ALA A 684 55.21 37.17 0.82
CA ALA A 684 56.33 38.08 0.54
C ALA A 684 56.06 39.50 1.06
N CYS A 685 54.84 40.03 0.89
CA CYS A 685 54.45 41.33 1.45
C CYS A 685 54.49 41.34 2.99
N CYS A 686 54.05 40.25 3.64
CA CYS A 686 54.16 40.10 5.10
C CYS A 686 55.62 39.99 5.58
N LEU A 687 56.48 39.28 4.85
CA LEU A 687 57.92 39.21 5.15
C LEU A 687 58.59 40.58 4.97
N PHE A 688 58.20 41.33 3.95
CA PHE A 688 58.75 42.66 3.70
C PHE A 688 58.28 43.67 4.76
N SER A 689 57.00 43.64 5.16
CA SER A 689 56.48 44.51 6.21
C SER A 689 57.09 44.20 7.58
N THR A 690 57.29 42.92 7.91
CA THR A 690 57.98 42.51 9.13
C THR A 690 59.47 42.88 9.12
N LEU A 691 60.14 42.79 7.97
CA LEU A 691 61.53 43.26 7.81
C LEU A 691 61.64 44.77 8.01
N ILE A 692 60.71 45.56 7.44
CA ILE A 692 60.66 47.01 7.66
C ILE A 692 60.41 47.34 9.13
N LEU A 693 59.51 46.60 9.79
CA LEU A 693 59.24 46.79 11.22
C LEU A 693 60.48 46.46 12.08
N LEU A 694 61.18 45.38 11.77
CA LEU A 694 62.42 45.00 12.44
C LEU A 694 63.53 46.03 12.21
N LEU A 695 63.70 46.51 10.97
CA LEU A 695 64.69 47.54 10.65
C LEU A 695 64.38 48.88 11.33
N THR A 696 63.11 49.27 11.40
CA THR A 696 62.69 50.48 12.13
C THR A 696 62.89 50.34 13.64
N ILE A 697 62.62 49.17 14.22
CA ILE A 697 62.93 48.87 15.63
C ILE A 697 64.44 48.88 15.88
N ILE A 698 65.25 48.27 15.00
CA ILE A 698 66.72 48.27 15.09
C ILE A 698 67.26 49.70 14.99
N PHE A 699 66.76 50.50 14.03
CA PHE A 699 67.16 51.89 13.88
C PHE A 699 66.77 52.72 15.10
N PHE A 700 65.57 52.52 15.64
CA PHE A 700 65.10 53.16 16.86
C PHE A 700 65.96 52.76 18.08
N HIS A 701 66.30 51.47 18.22
CA HIS A 701 67.20 51.00 19.27
C HIS A 701 68.63 51.52 19.10
N LYS A 702 69.16 51.58 17.87
CA LYS A 702 70.50 52.13 17.58
C LYS A 702 70.54 53.64 17.85
N ARG A 703 69.47 54.37 17.55
CA ARG A 703 69.29 55.80 17.87
C ARG A 703 69.14 56.02 19.38
N LYS A 704 68.42 55.15 20.09
CA LYS A 704 68.30 55.14 21.56
C LYS A 704 69.62 54.77 22.25
N ARG A 705 70.39 53.82 21.70
CA ARG A 705 71.75 53.48 22.18
C ARG A 705 72.75 54.60 21.92
N ARG A 706 72.72 55.27 20.77
CA ARG A 706 73.52 56.48 20.50
C ARG A 706 73.16 57.64 21.44
N LYS A 707 71.87 57.85 21.74
CA LYS A 707 71.44 58.84 22.77
C LYS A 707 71.89 58.45 24.18
N ARG A 708 71.86 57.16 24.56
CA ARG A 708 72.38 56.68 25.86
C ARG A 708 73.91 56.73 25.96
N TYR A 709 74.66 56.52 24.86
CA TYR A 709 76.12 56.73 24.85
C TYR A 709 76.48 58.22 24.90
N LYS A 710 75.74 59.10 24.22
CA LYS A 710 75.90 60.56 24.41
C LYS A 710 75.59 61.00 25.84
N ALA A 711 74.54 60.45 26.46
CA ALA A 711 74.16 60.75 27.85
C ALA A 711 75.09 60.13 28.92
N LYS A 712 75.81 59.03 28.62
CA LYS A 712 76.86 58.48 29.50
C LYS A 712 78.22 59.17 29.29
N SER A 713 78.51 59.68 28.09
CA SER A 713 79.71 60.50 27.83
C SER A 713 79.61 61.90 28.43
N THR A 714 78.41 62.46 28.62
CA THR A 714 78.19 63.75 29.32
C THR A 714 77.97 63.62 30.83
N ARG A 715 78.16 62.43 31.42
CA ARG A 715 78.14 62.21 32.89
C ARG A 715 79.49 61.84 33.50
N CYS A 716 80.58 61.91 32.71
CA CYS A 716 81.97 61.75 33.19
C CYS A 716 82.86 63.01 32.95
N LEU A 717 82.26 64.15 32.60
CA LEU A 717 82.92 65.46 32.59
C LEU A 717 81.97 66.48 33.21
N CYS A 718 81.88 66.45 34.54
CA CYS A 718 81.46 67.53 35.45
C CYS A 718 81.47 66.98 36.89
N ILE A 719 82.64 66.53 37.34
CA ILE A 719 83.06 66.55 38.75
C ILE A 719 84.48 67.15 38.70
N SER A 720 84.54 68.47 38.89
CA SER A 720 85.73 69.25 39.23
C SER A 720 85.22 70.51 39.93
N PHE A 721 84.79 70.32 41.18
CA PHE A 721 85.24 71.06 42.35
C PHE A 721 85.30 70.06 43.51
#